data_AF-A0A485L2W7-F1
#
_entry.id   AF-A0A485L2W7-F1
#
_cell.length_a   1.000
_cell.length_b   1.000
_cell.length_c   1.000
_cell.angle_alpha   90.00
_cell.angle_beta   90.00
_cell.angle_gamma   90.00
#
_symmetry.space_group_name_H-M   'P 1'
#
loop_
_entity.id
_entity.type
_entity.pdbx_description
1 polymer ?
#
loop_
_entity_poly.entity_id
_entity_poly.type
_entity_poly.pdbx_seq_one_letter_code
_entity_poly.pdbx_strand_id
1 'polypeptide(L)'
;MERRATRIGLFFLCVTCAHAQTLADVPFRTVEAMWNFNDGLDSWARSSTNTMHAEINPQNGYIHGAVIDDSPFVDSPLMELEITDRHYFVVRMSYEGSCAQASILLERSGTPIVPATNTKASFVKPLELRFPITSDATQHVYYVPLYTSYQGEVSRIRFFPCRTKARGGQTFHIDWIVLAKAPTITKVRGCIDRYFQSSDLRTPVAAVSLVTTLTNSIHPVFNTFFQTMNLPYATTYNCMAGDTVRIQGRNFGDSALARINGVPCSNQPLISTPLIAADRSNEEVISCVVPPGPPGPVVVTIQNEQYRGLQFDGPLLAYAVPANVVAPPTLSNVMSHAVDVTWALPPDLWTSLTVTGYALQVTATASTTTATTITGNVTTTTLTGLAPNTVYSITVTALVESQNTTAWQTVDMYGQRAALPSAIFGRASPPLVFTTLGTDVIFAGFSAKSTLNQSATVVGTTLGPTGDVGGQGALGLVLVGHAHIENCNATSSCCDLDASGTTCILSCRATTTRNAPSAPSIASLTVVSPASANAAPRPVACGPSLRLTGSAPYLTGAAWYPRPLNVREGFDTTFQFRLSNPSVHCNSMDDVYTHCRYGRVSLSQASAGLRGVFLDDVTTMTASHARARGGDGLAFVVQNQAAQPAMGRGGQELGYGGISNALSVEFDTTYNPDAHDVYENHISVHTRGAAQPNSAHHAYSLGATAQIPDLTDGIQTVRIRYVPAIEDDTIPFQPEFQATAYVSQFFAKTDADSRVHSSWASAGLGVLTIHLDGLPVLSVPLHLDATLQLKGGRAFVGFTAATGASAWQVHDILSWQIDSLRVLPPPAAPFVST
;
A
#
# COMPACT_ATOMS: atom_id res chain seq x y z
N MET A 1 30.27 -19.49 49.89
CA MET A 1 31.38 -20.22 50.52
C MET A 1 32.08 -19.28 51.49
N GLU A 2 32.05 -19.65 52.75
CA GLU A 2 32.69 -18.95 53.88
C GLU A 2 34.20 -18.86 53.74
N ARG A 3 34.81 -17.81 54.30
CA ARG A 3 36.04 -17.91 55.11
C ARG A 3 36.18 -16.70 56.05
N ARG A 4 36.19 -16.99 57.35
CA ARG A 4 36.57 -16.11 58.46
C ARG A 4 38.09 -16.09 58.64
N ALA A 5 38.64 -14.95 59.09
CA ALA A 5 39.83 -14.83 59.96
C ALA A 5 39.79 -13.44 60.63
N THR A 6 39.29 -13.30 61.86
CA THR A 6 40.01 -13.27 63.16
C THR A 6 40.93 -12.06 63.37
N ARG A 7 40.55 -11.22 64.34
CA ARG A 7 41.28 -10.08 64.92
C ARG A 7 42.58 -10.51 65.61
N ILE A 8 43.64 -9.74 65.43
CA ILE A 8 44.67 -9.47 66.46
C ILE A 8 44.89 -7.96 66.46
N GLY A 9 44.63 -7.32 67.60
CA GLY A 9 44.89 -5.91 67.82
C GLY A 9 46.32 -5.70 68.31
N LEU A 10 46.98 -4.66 67.80
CA LEU A 10 48.05 -3.96 68.49
C LEU A 10 47.78 -2.46 68.36
N PHE A 11 47.64 -1.80 69.51
CA PHE A 11 47.50 -0.37 69.67
C PHE A 11 48.76 0.36 69.17
N PHE A 12 48.61 1.35 68.30
CA PHE A 12 49.53 2.49 68.21
C PHE A 12 48.75 3.78 67.98
N LEU A 13 49.29 4.85 68.55
CA LEU A 13 48.70 6.15 68.85
C LEU A 13 47.95 6.85 67.70
N CYS A 14 46.92 7.57 68.15
CA CYS A 14 46.04 8.48 67.42
C CYS A 14 46.79 9.61 66.68
N VAL A 15 46.61 9.68 65.36
CA VAL A 15 46.62 10.94 64.60
C VAL A 15 45.26 11.02 63.90
N THR A 16 44.46 11.99 64.28
CA THR A 16 43.16 12.29 63.66
C THR A 16 43.36 12.81 62.24
N CYS A 17 43.35 11.92 61.25
CA CYS A 17 42.91 12.28 59.91
C CYS A 17 41.38 12.35 59.95
N ALA A 18 40.83 13.54 59.71
CA ALA A 18 39.41 13.73 59.47
C ALA A 18 38.99 12.78 58.34
N HIS A 19 38.25 11.72 58.71
CA HIS A 19 37.64 10.82 57.75
C HIS A 19 36.48 11.57 57.10
N ALA A 20 36.55 11.75 55.78
CA ALA A 20 35.37 12.02 54.98
C ALA A 20 34.36 10.89 55.25
N GLN A 21 33.11 11.26 55.52
CA GLN A 21 32.03 10.30 55.69
C GLN A 21 31.93 9.40 54.44
N THR A 22 31.66 8.11 54.65
CA THR A 22 31.65 7.11 53.59
C THR A 22 30.43 7.27 52.67
N LEU A 23 30.74 7.40 51.36
CA LEU A 23 29.89 7.54 50.17
C LEU A 23 28.92 6.38 49.84
N ALA A 24 28.55 5.52 50.79
CA ALA A 24 27.92 4.23 50.46
C ALA A 24 26.38 4.24 50.34
N ASP A 25 25.66 5.29 50.75
CA ASP A 25 24.19 5.25 50.87
C ASP A 25 23.42 6.47 50.30
N VAL A 26 23.99 7.31 49.43
CA VAL A 26 23.22 8.43 48.82
C VAL A 26 23.52 8.61 47.32
N PRO A 27 22.52 8.53 46.42
CA PRO A 27 22.72 8.74 44.99
C PRO A 27 22.80 10.23 44.66
N PHE A 28 23.90 10.92 45.01
CA PHE A 28 24.15 12.26 44.49
C PHE A 28 24.66 12.16 43.04
N ARG A 29 23.76 11.89 42.09
CA ARG A 29 24.10 11.63 40.67
C ARG A 29 24.62 12.87 39.92
N THR A 30 24.39 14.06 40.46
CA THR A 30 24.72 15.37 39.86
C THR A 30 25.71 16.15 40.72
N VAL A 31 25.70 16.01 42.05
CA VAL A 31 26.52 16.78 43.00
C VAL A 31 27.70 15.93 43.47
N GLU A 32 28.93 16.41 43.27
CA GLU A 32 30.15 15.71 43.71
C GLU A 32 30.64 16.21 45.07
N ALA A 33 30.47 17.50 45.35
CA ALA A 33 30.79 18.09 46.65
C ALA A 33 29.86 19.28 46.94
N MET A 34 29.50 19.46 48.21
CA MET A 34 28.66 20.56 48.67
C MET A 34 29.15 21.05 50.03
N TRP A 35 29.12 22.37 50.23
CA TRP A 35 29.41 23.06 51.48
C TRP A 35 28.28 24.04 51.77
N ASN A 36 27.67 23.95 52.96
CA ASN A 36 26.50 24.76 53.36
C ASN A 36 26.72 25.58 54.64
N PHE A 37 27.95 25.61 55.17
CA PHE A 37 28.47 26.50 56.20
C PHE A 37 27.67 26.65 57.50
N ASN A 38 26.68 25.78 57.74
CA ASN A 38 25.85 25.77 58.96
C ASN A 38 26.68 25.47 60.21
N ASP A 39 27.72 24.64 60.07
CA ASP A 39 28.57 24.17 61.17
C ASP A 39 29.95 24.86 61.19
N GLY A 40 30.14 25.94 60.43
CA GLY A 40 31.36 26.73 60.36
C GLY A 40 31.88 26.92 58.93
N LEU A 41 33.19 27.12 58.78
CA LEU A 41 33.79 27.39 57.45
C LEU A 41 34.02 26.12 56.61
N ASP A 42 33.76 24.91 57.12
CA ASP A 42 33.99 23.64 56.41
C ASP A 42 35.36 23.54 55.72
N SER A 43 36.39 24.05 56.40
CA SER A 43 37.78 24.16 55.91
C SER A 43 38.03 25.13 54.75
N TRP A 44 37.03 25.93 54.35
CA TRP A 44 37.23 27.12 53.52
C TRP A 44 37.92 28.24 54.31
N ALA A 45 38.53 29.19 53.58
CA ALA A 45 39.08 30.43 54.13
C ALA A 45 40.15 30.24 55.24
N ARG A 46 41.05 29.25 55.08
CA ARG A 46 42.13 28.96 56.05
C ARG A 46 43.30 29.95 56.04
N SER A 47 43.36 30.85 55.06
CA SER A 47 44.43 31.85 54.92
C SER A 47 44.26 32.98 55.96
N SER A 48 45.29 33.80 56.20
CA SER A 48 45.16 34.91 57.17
C SER A 48 44.32 36.04 56.57
N THR A 49 43.68 36.86 57.43
CA THR A 49 42.91 38.06 57.03
C THR A 49 43.69 38.95 56.06
N ASN A 50 44.97 39.23 56.37
CA ASN A 50 45.84 40.04 55.51
C ASN A 50 46.15 39.38 54.17
N THR A 51 46.11 38.04 54.09
CA THR A 51 46.35 37.31 52.84
C THR A 51 45.09 37.27 51.98
N MET A 52 43.92 37.09 52.60
CA MET A 52 42.63 37.00 51.91
C MET A 52 42.06 38.36 51.52
N HIS A 53 42.65 39.45 52.02
CA HIS A 53 42.18 40.83 51.81
C HIS A 53 40.72 41.03 52.30
N ALA A 54 40.28 40.17 53.21
CA ALA A 54 38.97 40.18 53.82
C ALA A 54 39.04 39.55 55.21
N GLU A 55 38.27 40.10 56.14
CA GLU A 55 37.97 39.47 57.41
C GLU A 55 36.82 38.48 57.22
N ILE A 56 37.08 37.20 57.50
CA ILE A 56 36.12 36.11 57.27
C ILE A 56 35.61 35.57 58.60
N ASN A 57 34.29 35.51 58.78
CA ASN A 57 33.66 34.96 59.97
C ASN A 57 32.46 34.09 59.57
N PRO A 58 32.36 32.83 60.04
CA PRO A 58 31.13 32.05 59.89
C PRO A 58 30.02 32.65 60.77
N GLN A 59 28.90 33.07 60.17
CA GLN A 59 27.78 33.64 60.91
C GLN A 59 26.45 33.22 60.27
N ASN A 60 25.49 32.74 61.08
CA ASN A 60 24.14 32.37 60.66
C ASN A 60 24.08 31.37 59.48
N GLY A 61 25.06 30.47 59.36
CA GLY A 61 25.15 29.52 58.25
C GLY A 61 25.78 30.07 56.97
N TYR A 62 26.39 31.25 57.01
CA TYR A 62 27.10 31.86 55.88
C TYR A 62 28.59 32.02 56.17
N ILE A 63 29.40 32.02 55.11
CA ILE A 63 30.69 32.72 55.14
C ILE A 63 30.42 34.22 54.97
N HIS A 64 30.56 34.98 56.04
CA HIS A 64 30.53 36.45 55.98
C HIS A 64 31.96 36.98 55.78
N GLY A 65 32.14 37.83 54.76
CA GLY A 65 33.41 38.48 54.47
C GLY A 65 33.29 40.00 54.46
N ALA A 66 34.06 40.69 55.30
CA ALA A 66 34.23 42.14 55.23
C ALA A 66 35.50 42.46 54.44
N VAL A 67 35.36 43.20 53.34
CA VAL A 67 36.47 43.55 52.44
C VAL A 67 37.40 44.55 53.11
N ILE A 68 38.69 44.25 53.10
CA ILE A 68 39.76 45.09 53.66
C ILE A 68 40.55 45.76 52.53
N ASP A 69 40.86 45.02 51.47
CA ASP A 69 41.69 45.48 50.35
C ASP A 69 41.20 44.87 49.02
N ASP A 70 41.83 45.24 47.91
CA ASP A 70 41.48 44.82 46.56
C ASP A 70 41.56 43.29 46.37
N SER A 71 40.61 42.72 45.63
CA SER A 71 40.54 41.29 45.30
C SER A 71 40.43 40.34 46.51
N PRO A 72 39.40 40.49 47.36
CA PRO A 72 39.15 39.57 48.46
C PRO A 72 38.90 38.15 47.95
N PHE A 73 39.38 37.13 48.67
CA PHE A 73 39.18 35.74 48.28
C PHE A 73 39.00 34.78 49.46
N VAL A 74 38.44 33.62 49.16
CA VAL A 74 38.39 32.46 50.04
C VAL A 74 38.95 31.24 49.30
N ASP A 75 39.83 30.50 49.97
CA ASP A 75 40.41 29.26 49.45
C ASP A 75 39.53 28.07 49.82
N SER A 76 39.36 27.14 48.88
CA SER A 76 38.74 25.84 49.14
C SER A 76 39.62 24.96 50.03
N PRO A 77 39.05 23.90 50.63
CA PRO A 77 39.82 22.76 51.11
C PRO A 77 40.65 22.12 49.99
N LEU A 78 41.60 21.26 50.35
CA LEU A 78 42.20 20.34 49.39
C LEU A 78 41.14 19.37 48.89
N MET A 79 41.09 19.17 47.57
CA MET A 79 40.15 18.27 46.92
C MET A 79 40.83 17.50 45.78
N GLU A 80 40.20 16.44 45.32
CA GLU A 80 40.60 15.69 44.12
C GLU A 80 39.40 15.70 43.18
N LEU A 81 39.34 16.73 42.34
CA LEU A 81 38.25 16.93 41.38
C LEU A 81 38.77 16.65 39.96
N GLU A 82 38.35 15.55 39.34
CA GLU A 82 38.71 15.24 37.96
C GLU A 82 37.66 15.76 36.97
N ILE A 83 37.98 16.83 36.24
CA ILE A 83 37.05 17.42 35.26
C ILE A 83 37.04 16.56 34.00
N THR A 84 36.12 15.59 33.94
CA THR A 84 35.92 14.62 32.84
C THR A 84 34.58 14.73 32.12
N ASP A 85 33.61 15.42 32.72
CA ASP A 85 32.26 15.66 32.19
C ASP A 85 31.91 17.16 32.34
N ARG A 86 30.65 17.53 32.17
CA ARG A 86 30.13 18.91 32.28
C ARG A 86 30.15 19.46 33.72
N HIS A 87 31.33 19.61 34.32
CA HIS A 87 31.50 20.11 35.68
C HIS A 87 31.30 21.62 35.80
N TYR A 88 30.66 22.04 36.89
CA TYR A 88 30.37 23.41 37.26
C TYR A 88 30.81 23.68 38.70
N PHE A 89 31.37 24.87 38.92
CA PHE A 89 31.41 25.49 40.23
C PHE A 89 30.15 26.33 40.39
N VAL A 90 29.29 25.96 41.33
CA VAL A 90 28.04 26.64 41.61
C VAL A 90 28.14 27.29 42.99
N VAL A 91 27.85 28.58 43.07
CA VAL A 91 27.91 29.31 44.35
C VAL A 91 26.66 30.16 44.51
N ARG A 92 26.07 30.11 45.70
CA ARG A 92 25.06 31.07 46.11
C ARG A 92 25.68 32.10 47.04
N MET A 93 25.69 33.35 46.59
CA MET A 93 26.24 34.44 47.39
C MET A 93 25.51 35.76 47.15
N SER A 94 25.64 36.67 48.10
CA SER A 94 25.33 38.09 47.93
C SER A 94 26.60 38.93 48.02
N TYR A 95 26.59 40.09 47.36
CA TYR A 95 27.64 41.09 47.45
C TYR A 95 27.02 42.47 47.67
N GLU A 96 27.50 43.21 48.66
CA GLU A 96 27.11 44.58 48.95
C GLU A 96 28.28 45.52 48.62
N GLY A 97 28.14 46.29 47.54
CA GLY A 97 29.18 47.20 47.08
C GLY A 97 29.08 47.55 45.60
N SER A 98 30.21 47.87 44.97
CA SER A 98 30.28 48.30 43.56
C SER A 98 30.95 47.29 42.62
N CYS A 99 31.05 46.04 43.06
CA CYS A 99 31.64 44.98 42.26
C CYS A 99 30.70 44.55 41.11
N ALA A 100 31.25 44.16 39.98
CA ALA A 100 30.47 43.64 38.85
C ALA A 100 30.99 42.29 38.33
N GLN A 101 32.10 41.81 38.88
CA GLN A 101 32.77 40.61 38.37
C GLN A 101 33.47 39.87 39.50
N ALA A 102 33.20 38.58 39.61
CA ALA A 102 33.91 37.62 40.46
C ALA A 102 34.87 36.78 39.61
N SER A 103 35.72 36.00 40.27
CA SER A 103 36.52 34.99 39.57
C SER A 103 36.85 33.78 40.43
N ILE A 104 37.19 32.67 39.79
CA ILE A 104 37.81 31.51 40.43
C ILE A 104 39.18 31.24 39.81
N LEU A 105 40.15 30.85 40.63
CA LEU A 105 41.42 30.30 40.19
C LEU A 105 41.45 28.81 40.46
N LEU A 106 41.71 28.02 39.43
CA LEU A 106 41.87 26.58 39.52
C LEU A 106 43.37 26.24 39.61
N GLU A 107 43.76 25.54 40.68
CA GLU A 107 45.05 24.88 40.74
C GLU A 107 44.95 23.51 40.07
N ARG A 108 45.71 23.33 38.99
CA ARG A 108 45.73 22.10 38.17
C ARG A 108 46.78 21.15 38.71
N SER A 109 46.46 19.86 38.82
CA SER A 109 47.46 18.86 39.18
C SER A 109 48.49 18.68 38.05
N GLY A 110 49.77 18.69 38.40
CA GLY A 110 50.87 18.26 37.53
C GLY A 110 51.71 17.22 38.26
N THR A 111 52.17 16.19 37.56
CA THR A 111 53.04 15.15 38.14
C THR A 111 54.41 15.71 38.58
N PRO A 112 54.91 15.43 39.80
CA PRO A 112 54.21 15.06 41.02
C PRO A 112 54.32 16.19 42.05
N ILE A 113 53.23 16.93 42.27
CA ILE A 113 53.06 17.58 43.57
C ILE A 113 52.33 16.57 44.45
N VAL A 114 53.12 15.90 45.29
CA VAL A 114 52.62 15.13 46.44
C VAL A 114 51.61 16.00 47.17
N PRO A 115 50.38 15.55 47.43
CA PRO A 115 49.40 16.37 48.10
C PRO A 115 49.86 16.64 49.55
N ALA A 116 49.26 17.65 50.18
CA ALA A 116 48.76 17.49 51.56
C ALA A 116 49.46 18.10 52.78
N THR A 117 50.07 19.31 52.75
CA THR A 117 50.27 20.01 54.05
C THR A 117 50.03 21.51 54.10
N ASN A 118 50.22 22.26 53.01
CA ASN A 118 50.07 23.72 53.07
C ASN A 118 48.89 24.26 52.25
N THR A 119 47.71 24.29 52.87
CA THR A 119 46.50 24.95 52.31
C THR A 119 46.71 26.45 52.03
N LYS A 120 47.78 27.05 52.55
CA LYS A 120 48.12 28.48 52.41
C LYS A 120 49.18 28.75 51.32
N ALA A 121 49.66 27.73 50.61
CA ALA A 121 50.64 27.92 49.54
C ALA A 121 50.03 28.71 48.35
N SER A 122 50.81 29.60 47.75
CA SER A 122 50.41 30.34 46.54
C SER A 122 50.10 29.39 45.38
N PHE A 123 49.07 29.72 44.60
CA PHE A 123 48.71 28.96 43.40
C PHE A 123 49.78 29.16 42.33
N VAL A 124 50.26 28.08 41.73
CA VAL A 124 51.29 28.13 40.67
C VAL A 124 50.64 28.14 39.30
N LYS A 125 50.75 29.25 38.55
CA LYS A 125 50.16 29.44 37.21
C LYS A 125 48.70 28.93 37.11
N PRO A 126 47.78 29.40 37.98
CA PRO A 126 46.42 28.91 37.98
C PRO A 126 45.64 29.33 36.73
N LEU A 127 44.59 28.58 36.41
CA LEU A 127 43.62 28.97 35.41
C LEU A 127 42.57 29.89 36.03
N GLU A 128 42.46 31.13 35.54
CA GLU A 128 41.45 32.09 36.02
C GLU A 128 40.19 32.04 35.17
N LEU A 129 39.04 31.84 35.80
CA LEU A 129 37.71 31.93 35.19
C LEU A 129 36.97 33.11 35.82
N ARG A 130 36.59 34.09 35.01
CA ARG A 130 35.86 35.30 35.43
C ARG A 130 34.39 35.17 35.07
N PHE A 131 33.52 35.65 35.94
CA PHE A 131 32.08 35.66 35.69
C PHE A 131 31.41 36.90 36.28
N PRO A 132 30.35 37.42 35.64
CA PRO A 132 29.63 38.60 36.11
C PRO A 132 28.82 38.27 37.38
N ILE A 133 28.66 39.27 38.25
CA ILE A 133 27.86 39.19 39.48
C ILE A 133 26.95 40.40 39.64
N THR A 134 25.97 40.26 40.54
CA THR A 134 25.01 41.32 40.91
C THR A 134 25.33 41.76 42.33
N SER A 135 25.58 43.07 42.51
CA SER A 135 25.93 43.65 43.82
C SER A 135 24.76 44.42 44.43
N ASP A 136 23.63 43.74 44.63
CA ASP A 136 22.39 44.31 45.19
C ASP A 136 22.14 43.89 46.65
N ALA A 137 23.16 43.33 47.31
CA ALA A 137 23.10 42.75 48.65
C ALA A 137 22.12 41.56 48.80
N THR A 138 21.52 41.05 47.71
CA THR A 138 20.63 39.88 47.74
C THR A 138 21.36 38.61 47.27
N GLN A 139 20.84 37.44 47.67
CA GLN A 139 21.44 36.15 47.36
C GLN A 139 21.14 35.75 45.91
N HIS A 140 22.19 35.55 45.11
CA HIS A 140 22.13 35.07 43.74
C HIS A 140 22.90 33.76 43.59
N VAL A 141 22.49 32.92 42.63
CA VAL A 141 23.20 31.67 42.31
C VAL A 141 23.96 31.83 41.00
N TYR A 142 25.27 31.58 41.04
CA TYR A 142 26.16 31.67 39.91
C TYR A 142 26.64 30.27 39.50
N TYR A 143 26.59 29.99 38.19
CA TYR A 143 26.99 28.71 37.61
C TYR A 143 28.20 28.94 36.71
N VAL A 144 29.36 28.43 37.13
CA VAL A 144 30.63 28.65 36.42
C VAL A 144 31.06 27.34 35.75
N PRO A 145 31.01 27.23 34.41
CA PRO A 145 31.40 26.01 33.72
C PRO A 145 32.92 25.82 33.80
N LEU A 146 33.34 24.71 34.40
CA LEU A 146 34.76 24.35 34.51
C LEU A 146 35.22 23.58 33.27
N TYR A 147 34.35 22.69 32.77
CA TYR A 147 34.62 21.76 31.66
C TYR A 147 34.96 22.43 30.32
N THR A 148 34.52 23.68 30.11
CA THR A 148 34.81 24.43 28.88
C THR A 148 36.25 24.93 28.82
N SER A 149 36.93 24.98 29.96
CA SER A 149 38.21 25.65 30.10
C SER A 149 39.36 24.71 30.50
N TYR A 150 39.05 23.56 31.10
CA TYR A 150 40.05 22.57 31.49
C TYR A 150 39.45 21.15 31.54
N GLN A 151 40.28 20.17 31.20
CA GLN A 151 40.03 18.74 31.47
C GLN A 151 41.24 18.19 32.22
N GLY A 152 40.99 17.45 33.29
CA GLY A 152 42.01 16.94 34.20
C GLY A 152 41.73 17.30 35.66
N GLU A 153 42.68 16.99 36.53
CA GLU A 153 42.53 17.12 37.98
C GLU A 153 42.73 18.55 38.48
N VAL A 154 41.86 18.95 39.42
CA VAL A 154 41.90 20.20 40.17
C VAL A 154 42.07 19.88 41.65
N SER A 155 43.09 20.48 42.27
CA SER A 155 43.47 20.21 43.66
C SER A 155 42.93 21.27 44.65
N ARG A 156 42.78 22.51 44.19
CA ARG A 156 42.27 23.66 44.96
C ARG A 156 41.57 24.67 44.07
N ILE A 157 40.58 25.36 44.63
CA ILE A 157 39.89 26.49 44.03
C ILE A 157 40.07 27.70 44.94
N ARG A 158 40.55 28.81 44.39
CA ARG A 158 40.48 30.11 45.06
C ARG A 158 39.34 30.91 44.48
N PHE A 159 38.36 31.20 45.29
CA PHE A 159 37.19 31.97 44.89
C PHE A 159 37.36 33.43 45.29
N PHE A 160 37.25 34.34 44.33
CA PHE A 160 37.21 35.79 44.53
C PHE A 160 35.76 36.26 44.41
N PRO A 161 35.05 36.52 45.53
CA PRO A 161 33.69 37.08 45.50
C PRO A 161 33.64 38.43 44.79
N CYS A 162 34.76 39.16 44.79
CA CYS A 162 34.93 40.33 43.95
C CYS A 162 36.34 40.43 43.35
N ARG A 163 36.41 40.58 42.03
CA ARG A 163 37.66 40.71 41.28
C ARG A 163 37.98 42.14 40.86
N THR A 164 36.99 43.03 40.83
CA THR A 164 37.17 44.42 40.36
C THR A 164 36.39 45.39 41.25
N LYS A 165 37.01 46.51 41.62
CA LYS A 165 36.40 47.58 42.44
C LYS A 165 35.97 47.14 43.85
N ALA A 166 36.62 46.11 44.40
CA ALA A 166 36.57 45.84 45.83
C ALA A 166 37.07 47.08 46.58
N ARG A 167 36.40 47.48 47.66
CA ARG A 167 36.84 48.61 48.50
C ARG A 167 36.58 48.25 49.95
N GLY A 168 37.43 48.76 50.84
CA GLY A 168 37.24 48.65 52.28
C GLY A 168 35.82 49.04 52.71
N GLY A 169 35.17 48.19 53.51
CA GLY A 169 33.80 48.40 54.00
C GLY A 169 32.69 47.77 53.16
N GLN A 170 33.01 47.14 52.02
CA GLN A 170 32.08 46.28 51.30
C GLN A 170 31.98 44.90 51.96
N THR A 171 30.88 44.18 51.75
CA THR A 171 30.66 42.85 52.35
C THR A 171 30.19 41.83 51.31
N PHE A 172 30.43 40.56 51.60
CA PHE A 172 29.87 39.45 50.85
C PHE A 172 29.41 38.34 51.79
N HIS A 173 28.36 37.62 51.40
CA HIS A 173 27.83 36.48 52.14
C HIS A 173 27.72 35.28 51.22
N ILE A 174 28.50 34.23 51.47
CA ILE A 174 28.42 32.96 50.74
C ILE A 174 27.54 32.00 51.54
N ASP A 175 26.41 31.61 50.97
CA ASP A 175 25.44 30.68 51.55
C ASP A 175 25.90 29.23 51.37
N TRP A 176 26.19 28.85 50.13
CA TRP A 176 26.71 27.51 49.84
C TRP A 176 27.54 27.49 48.56
N ILE A 177 28.40 26.48 48.47
CA ILE A 177 29.21 26.16 47.30
C ILE A 177 28.94 24.70 46.93
N VAL A 178 28.76 24.43 45.64
CA VAL A 178 28.51 23.12 45.07
C VAL A 178 29.44 22.89 43.88
N LEU A 179 30.08 21.72 43.83
CA LEU A 179 30.68 21.18 42.62
C LEU A 179 29.73 20.14 42.05
N ALA A 180 29.25 20.38 40.83
CA ALA A 180 28.23 19.54 40.21
C ALA A 180 28.46 19.33 38.72
N LYS A 181 27.96 18.22 38.20
CA LYS A 181 27.90 17.90 36.77
C LYS A 181 26.55 18.31 36.21
N ALA A 182 26.52 19.09 35.14
CA ALA A 182 25.28 19.35 34.43
C ALA A 182 24.79 18.12 33.66
N PRO A 183 23.47 18.01 33.40
CA PRO A 183 22.90 16.96 32.57
C PRO A 183 23.61 16.82 31.22
N THR A 184 23.72 15.60 30.70
CA THR A 184 24.16 15.33 29.33
C THR A 184 23.19 14.33 28.71
N ILE A 185 22.54 14.69 27.61
CA ILE A 185 21.66 13.75 26.89
C ILE A 185 22.50 12.98 25.88
N THR A 186 22.42 11.64 25.92
CA THR A 186 23.09 10.75 24.97
C THR A 186 22.10 10.25 23.91
N LYS A 187 20.86 9.92 24.30
CA LYS A 187 19.85 9.36 23.40
C LYS A 187 18.47 10.01 23.62
N VAL A 188 17.78 10.31 22.53
CA VAL A 188 16.32 10.54 22.54
C VAL A 188 15.70 9.58 21.54
N ARG A 189 14.74 8.76 21.99
CA ARG A 189 14.16 7.64 21.24
C ARG A 189 12.64 7.57 21.39
N GLY A 190 11.92 7.00 20.44
CA GLY A 190 10.50 6.64 20.61
C GLY A 190 9.56 6.99 19.44
N CYS A 191 10.08 7.58 18.37
CA CYS A 191 9.36 7.76 17.11
C CYS A 191 10.12 6.96 16.05
N ILE A 192 10.75 7.63 15.07
CA ILE A 192 11.76 6.99 14.22
C ILE A 192 13.15 7.34 14.75
N ASP A 193 13.85 6.34 15.28
CA ASP A 193 15.16 6.54 15.90
C ASP A 193 16.29 6.58 14.87
N ARG A 194 17.19 7.57 15.02
CA ARG A 194 18.47 7.68 14.32
C ARG A 194 19.59 7.45 15.33
N TYR A 195 20.46 6.49 15.08
CA TYR A 195 21.57 6.14 15.96
C TYR A 195 22.90 6.63 15.40
N PHE A 196 23.86 6.92 16.28
CA PHE A 196 25.17 7.48 15.92
C PHE A 196 26.29 6.88 16.76
N GLN A 197 27.45 6.70 16.14
CA GLN A 197 28.69 6.28 16.81
C GLN A 197 29.37 7.43 17.57
N SER A 198 29.17 8.67 17.11
CA SER A 198 29.84 9.88 17.59
C SER A 198 28.83 10.91 18.09
N SER A 199 29.26 11.76 19.02
CA SER A 199 28.47 12.86 19.59
C SER A 199 28.25 14.03 18.64
N ASP A 200 28.86 14.04 17.46
CA ASP A 200 28.68 15.08 16.44
C ASP A 200 27.37 14.94 15.64
N LEU A 201 26.68 13.80 15.78
CA LEU A 201 25.38 13.49 15.18
C LEU A 201 25.33 13.66 13.65
N ARG A 202 26.44 13.47 12.94
CA ARG A 202 26.52 13.74 11.49
C ARG A 202 26.02 12.60 10.61
N THR A 203 26.32 11.35 10.97
CA THR A 203 26.03 10.18 10.12
C THR A 203 25.08 9.22 10.84
N PRO A 204 23.75 9.36 10.62
CA PRO A 204 22.77 8.50 11.27
C PRO A 204 22.77 7.11 10.64
N VAL A 205 22.51 6.10 11.47
CA VAL A 205 22.17 4.74 11.06
C VAL A 205 20.88 4.31 11.76
N ALA A 206 20.13 3.40 11.14
CA ALA A 206 18.98 2.76 11.75
C ALA A 206 18.94 1.29 11.40
N ALA A 207 18.46 0.46 12.32
CA ALA A 207 18.14 -0.94 12.04
C ALA A 207 16.71 -0.98 11.52
N VAL A 208 16.58 -1.04 10.19
CA VAL A 208 15.29 -1.03 9.49
C VAL A 208 15.11 -2.35 8.77
N SER A 209 13.97 -2.99 8.96
CA SER A 209 13.53 -4.12 8.13
C SER A 209 12.29 -3.71 7.34
N LEU A 210 12.36 -3.88 6.02
CA LEU A 210 11.23 -3.70 5.11
C LEU A 210 10.55 -5.07 4.93
N VAL A 211 9.29 -5.17 5.35
CA VAL A 211 8.47 -6.35 5.10
C VAL A 211 7.54 -6.05 3.94
N THR A 212 7.62 -6.86 2.90
CA THR A 212 6.70 -6.78 1.77
C THR A 212 5.62 -7.84 1.94
N THR A 213 4.37 -7.41 2.03
CA THR A 213 3.20 -8.29 1.99
C THR A 213 2.50 -8.14 0.64
N LEU A 214 1.99 -9.23 0.07
CA LEU A 214 1.25 -9.16 -1.18
C LEU A 214 -0.26 -9.14 -0.89
N THR A 215 -0.97 -8.10 -1.29
CA THR A 215 -2.43 -8.15 -1.41
C THR A 215 -2.78 -8.94 -2.67
N ASN A 216 -3.85 -9.74 -2.61
CA ASN A 216 -4.28 -10.63 -3.70
C ASN A 216 -3.16 -11.51 -4.31
N SER A 217 -2.10 -11.84 -3.56
CA SER A 217 -0.92 -12.59 -4.03
C SER A 217 -0.09 -11.92 -5.14
N ILE A 218 -0.32 -10.65 -5.48
CA ILE A 218 0.36 -9.96 -6.59
C ILE A 218 0.85 -8.57 -6.20
N HIS A 219 0.07 -7.80 -5.45
CA HIS A 219 0.31 -6.37 -5.23
C HIS A 219 1.11 -6.10 -3.96
N PRO A 220 2.34 -5.54 -4.07
CA PRO A 220 3.21 -5.34 -2.92
C PRO A 220 2.78 -4.14 -2.07
N VAL A 221 2.66 -4.39 -0.77
CA VAL A 221 2.47 -3.40 0.30
C VAL A 221 3.69 -3.45 1.21
N PHE A 222 4.26 -2.28 1.51
CA PHE A 222 5.53 -2.17 2.22
C PHE A 222 5.32 -1.70 3.67
N ASN A 223 5.72 -2.52 4.62
CA ASN A 223 5.72 -2.16 6.04
C ASN A 223 7.15 -1.97 6.53
N THR A 224 7.42 -0.81 7.12
CA THR A 224 8.70 -0.46 7.72
C THR A 224 8.69 -0.76 9.21
N PHE A 225 9.65 -1.56 9.67
CA PHE A 225 9.84 -1.83 11.09
C PHE A 225 11.20 -1.33 11.55
N PHE A 226 11.20 -0.56 12.63
CA PHE A 226 12.40 -0.02 13.25
C PHE A 226 12.77 -0.84 14.47
N GLN A 227 14.04 -1.21 14.57
CA GLN A 227 14.60 -1.95 15.69
C GLN A 227 15.56 -1.06 16.47
N THR A 228 15.69 -1.35 17.77
CA THR A 228 16.66 -0.67 18.63
C THR A 228 18.08 -1.10 18.31
N MET A 229 19.02 -0.15 18.30
CA MET A 229 20.46 -0.43 18.14
C MET A 229 21.23 -0.13 19.42
N ASN A 230 22.33 -0.85 19.63
CA ASN A 230 23.26 -0.60 20.73
C ASN A 230 24.37 0.38 20.33
N LEU A 231 23.99 1.62 20.01
CA LEU A 231 24.92 2.72 19.73
C LEU A 231 24.87 3.79 20.84
N PRO A 232 25.98 4.52 21.07
CA PRO A 232 26.09 5.43 22.20
C PRO A 232 25.17 6.65 22.11
N TYR A 233 24.82 7.10 20.91
CA TYR A 233 23.97 8.28 20.71
C TYR A 233 22.76 7.98 19.85
N ALA A 234 21.66 8.68 20.12
CA ALA A 234 20.47 8.63 19.27
C ALA A 234 19.67 9.93 19.29
N THR A 235 19.03 10.23 18.17
CA THR A 235 17.97 11.24 18.05
C THR A 235 16.72 10.56 17.52
N THR A 236 15.57 11.23 17.65
CA THR A 236 14.31 10.74 17.12
C THR A 236 13.70 11.78 16.18
N TYR A 237 13.06 11.33 15.11
CA TYR A 237 12.36 12.21 14.18
C TYR A 237 11.01 11.63 13.77
N ASN A 238 10.23 12.42 13.04
CA ASN A 238 8.86 12.10 12.66
C ASN A 238 7.92 11.92 13.86
N CYS A 239 8.17 12.66 14.94
CA CYS A 239 7.32 12.60 16.12
C CYS A 239 6.03 13.42 15.92
N MET A 240 4.93 12.93 16.48
CA MET A 240 3.65 13.61 16.54
C MET A 240 3.29 13.97 17.98
N ALA A 241 2.43 14.96 18.15
CA ALA A 241 1.91 15.30 19.47
C ALA A 241 1.17 14.08 20.07
N GLY A 242 1.49 13.74 21.32
CA GLY A 242 0.98 12.56 21.99
C GLY A 242 1.87 11.31 21.89
N ASP A 243 2.89 11.30 21.02
CA ASP A 243 3.87 10.22 21.00
C ASP A 243 4.67 10.17 22.31
N THR A 244 5.14 8.98 22.71
CA THR A 244 5.98 8.82 23.90
C THR A 244 7.43 8.64 23.52
N VAL A 245 8.29 9.54 23.99
CA VAL A 245 9.75 9.47 23.81
C VAL A 245 10.46 9.18 25.14
N ARG A 246 11.63 8.56 25.05
CA ARG A 246 12.56 8.29 26.15
C ARG A 246 13.81 9.14 25.96
N ILE A 247 14.06 10.03 26.91
CA ILE A 247 15.25 10.87 26.98
C ILE A 247 16.23 10.19 27.93
N GLN A 248 17.42 9.89 27.45
CA GLN A 248 18.43 9.13 28.17
C GLN A 248 19.76 9.86 28.19
N GLY A 249 20.46 9.79 29.32
CA GLY A 249 21.68 10.57 29.53
C GLY A 249 22.31 10.36 30.90
N ARG A 250 23.15 11.30 31.32
CA ARG A 250 23.86 11.27 32.61
C ARG A 250 23.60 12.55 33.40
N ASN A 251 23.78 12.47 34.71
CA ASN A 251 23.76 13.60 35.64
C ASN A 251 22.45 14.40 35.66
N PHE A 252 21.31 13.76 35.36
CA PHE A 252 19.99 14.39 35.40
C PHE A 252 19.63 14.79 36.83
N GLY A 253 19.98 13.92 37.79
CA GLY A 253 19.72 14.11 39.21
C GLY A 253 18.31 13.69 39.61
N ASP A 254 18.01 13.70 40.90
CA ASP A 254 16.77 13.10 41.43
C ASP A 254 15.49 13.90 41.11
N SER A 255 15.65 15.13 40.64
CA SER A 255 14.57 16.05 40.25
C SER A 255 14.90 16.69 38.91
N ALA A 256 14.54 16.01 37.82
CA ALA A 256 14.77 16.49 36.47
C ALA A 256 13.46 16.95 35.82
N LEU A 257 13.51 18.11 35.17
CA LEU A 257 12.45 18.63 34.33
C LEU A 257 12.83 18.49 32.86
N ALA A 258 12.02 17.75 32.12
CA ALA A 258 12.14 17.60 30.68
C ALA A 258 11.20 18.57 29.94
N ARG A 259 11.75 19.25 28.93
CA ARG A 259 10.99 20.15 28.04
C ARG A 259 11.29 19.82 26.58
N ILE A 260 10.28 19.94 25.73
CA ILE A 260 10.41 19.89 24.28
C ILE A 260 10.01 21.26 23.75
N ASN A 261 10.95 21.94 23.09
CA ASN A 261 10.78 23.31 22.59
C ASN A 261 10.31 24.30 23.68
N GLY A 262 10.88 24.19 24.89
CA GLY A 262 10.51 25.01 26.06
C GLY A 262 9.22 24.60 26.77
N VAL A 263 8.38 23.75 26.16
CA VAL A 263 7.14 23.25 26.75
C VAL A 263 7.43 22.02 27.62
N PRO A 264 7.01 21.98 28.89
CA PRO A 264 7.13 20.78 29.72
C PRO A 264 6.45 19.58 29.07
N CYS A 265 7.02 18.40 29.27
CA CYS A 265 6.38 17.15 28.85
C CYS A 265 4.97 17.04 29.45
N SER A 266 3.99 16.58 28.65
CA SER A 266 2.57 16.68 28.96
C SER A 266 2.05 15.69 30.01
N ASN A 267 2.85 14.71 30.43
CA ASN A 267 2.45 13.73 31.44
C ASN A 267 3.10 14.03 32.80
N GLN A 268 2.27 14.01 33.84
CA GLN A 268 2.66 14.18 35.25
C GLN A 268 3.43 12.96 35.78
N PRO A 269 4.34 13.15 36.75
CA PRO A 269 4.68 14.45 37.36
C PRO A 269 5.56 15.30 36.43
N LEU A 270 5.33 16.63 36.44
CA LEU A 270 6.16 17.62 35.73
C LEU A 270 7.65 17.45 36.06
N ILE A 271 7.94 17.02 37.29
CA ILE A 271 9.28 16.69 37.78
C ILE A 271 9.34 15.18 37.93
N SER A 272 10.23 14.53 37.19
CA SER A 272 10.40 13.08 37.23
C SER A 272 11.70 12.71 37.91
N THR A 273 11.67 11.72 38.80
CA THR A 273 12.88 11.03 39.24
C THR A 273 13.33 10.08 38.12
N PRO A 274 14.51 10.29 37.53
CA PRO A 274 14.97 9.46 36.43
C PRO A 274 15.19 8.00 36.86
N LEU A 275 14.91 7.06 35.96
CA LEU A 275 15.16 5.64 36.16
C LEU A 275 16.53 5.26 35.60
N ILE A 276 17.20 4.26 36.17
CA ILE A 276 18.43 3.71 35.56
C ILE A 276 18.12 3.13 34.18
N ALA A 277 18.94 3.46 33.18
CA ALA A 277 18.80 2.90 31.84
C ALA A 277 19.12 1.40 31.86
N ALA A 278 18.20 0.59 31.33
CA ALA A 278 18.36 -0.87 31.26
C ALA A 278 19.52 -1.29 30.34
N ASP A 279 19.84 -0.50 29.31
CA ASP A 279 20.93 -0.76 28.36
C ASP A 279 22.28 -0.19 28.83
N ARG A 280 22.30 0.70 29.84
CA ARG A 280 23.53 1.32 30.34
C ARG A 280 23.40 1.78 31.80
N SER A 281 24.03 1.06 32.71
CA SER A 281 23.85 1.26 34.16
C SER A 281 24.35 2.61 34.71
N ASN A 282 25.18 3.35 33.95
CA ASN A 282 25.64 4.69 34.30
C ASN A 282 24.82 5.81 33.65
N GLU A 283 23.72 5.48 32.97
CA GLU A 283 22.79 6.44 32.38
C GLU A 283 21.41 6.34 33.04
N GLU A 284 20.65 7.40 32.88
CA GLU A 284 19.33 7.65 33.42
C GLU A 284 18.34 7.86 32.27
N VAL A 285 17.06 7.53 32.47
CA VAL A 285 15.99 7.66 31.48
C VAL A 285 14.79 8.37 32.08
N ILE A 286 14.25 9.30 31.31
CA ILE A 286 12.97 9.98 31.57
C ILE A 286 12.03 9.71 30.39
N SER A 287 10.79 9.32 30.68
CA SER A 287 9.74 9.21 29.68
C SER A 287 8.99 10.55 29.55
N CYS A 288 8.78 10.98 28.31
CA CYS A 288 8.15 12.24 27.97
C CYS A 288 7.09 12.01 26.90
N VAL A 289 5.87 12.50 27.11
CA VAL A 289 4.88 12.61 26.04
C VAL A 289 5.13 13.91 25.30
N VAL A 290 5.24 13.80 23.97
CA VAL A 290 5.57 14.90 23.08
C VAL A 290 4.39 15.89 23.07
N PRO A 291 4.59 17.15 23.49
CA PRO A 291 3.54 18.16 23.42
C PRO A 291 3.27 18.57 21.96
N PRO A 292 2.24 19.37 21.66
CA PRO A 292 2.11 20.01 20.35
C PRO A 292 3.28 20.95 20.07
N GLY A 293 3.80 20.95 18.83
CA GLY A 293 4.94 21.79 18.46
C GLY A 293 5.06 22.03 16.95
N PRO A 294 6.00 22.89 16.53
CA PRO A 294 6.20 23.24 15.13
C PRO A 294 6.84 22.08 14.34
N PRO A 295 6.59 21.98 13.01
CA PRO A 295 7.19 20.94 12.17
C PRO A 295 8.71 21.08 12.10
N GLY A 296 9.43 19.96 12.12
CA GLY A 296 10.89 19.92 12.00
C GLY A 296 11.65 19.84 13.34
N PRO A 297 12.98 20.06 13.32
CA PRO A 297 13.84 19.91 14.49
C PRO A 297 13.51 20.88 15.61
N VAL A 298 13.50 20.38 16.84
CA VAL A 298 13.28 21.16 18.07
C VAL A 298 14.28 20.79 19.15
N VAL A 299 14.47 21.73 20.08
CA VAL A 299 15.36 21.55 21.22
C VAL A 299 14.69 20.68 22.28
N VAL A 300 15.41 19.66 22.74
CA VAL A 300 15.10 18.90 23.96
C VAL A 300 15.95 19.46 25.08
N THR A 301 15.29 19.84 26.17
CA THR A 301 15.94 20.36 27.37
C THR A 301 15.75 19.39 28.52
N ILE A 302 16.85 19.04 29.20
CA ILE A 302 16.82 18.45 30.54
C ILE A 302 17.45 19.44 31.50
N GLN A 303 16.68 19.82 32.52
CA GLN A 303 17.09 20.78 33.54
C GLN A 303 17.01 20.11 34.92
N ASN A 304 18.01 20.32 35.77
CA ASN A 304 17.93 19.93 37.16
C ASN A 304 17.08 20.98 37.92
N GLU A 305 15.96 20.57 38.51
CA GLU A 305 15.03 21.51 39.16
C GLU A 305 15.58 22.13 40.44
N GLN A 306 16.41 21.39 41.18
CA GLN A 306 17.05 21.90 42.39
C GLN A 306 18.14 22.93 42.05
N TYR A 307 18.84 22.72 40.94
CA TYR A 307 19.93 23.56 40.46
C TYR A 307 19.67 24.02 39.02
N ARG A 308 18.70 24.93 38.85
CA ARG A 308 18.14 25.32 37.55
C ARG A 308 19.13 25.82 36.51
N GLY A 309 20.32 26.29 36.88
CA GLY A 309 21.37 26.65 35.91
C GLY A 309 22.10 25.44 35.31
N LEU A 310 21.90 24.24 35.86
CA LEU A 310 22.41 22.99 35.31
C LEU A 310 21.40 22.41 34.32
N GLN A 311 21.63 22.67 33.03
CA GLN A 311 20.78 22.16 31.96
C GLN A 311 21.56 21.68 30.74
N PHE A 312 20.92 20.84 29.95
CA PHE A 312 21.32 20.46 28.61
C PHE A 312 20.25 20.89 27.63
N ASP A 313 20.67 21.48 26.51
CA ASP A 313 19.83 21.81 25.37
C ASP A 313 20.43 21.18 24.12
N GLY A 314 19.64 20.43 23.34
CA GLY A 314 20.10 19.90 22.06
C GLY A 314 18.99 19.59 21.07
N PRO A 315 19.23 19.71 19.76
CA PRO A 315 18.25 19.41 18.71
C PRO A 315 18.10 17.90 18.49
N LEU A 316 17.57 17.20 19.48
CA LEU A 316 17.55 15.73 19.54
C LEU A 316 16.19 15.11 19.16
N LEU A 317 15.19 15.96 18.89
CA LEU A 317 13.85 15.56 18.46
C LEU A 317 13.44 16.39 17.25
N ALA A 318 12.73 15.78 16.30
CA ALA A 318 12.06 16.51 15.22
C ALA A 318 10.60 16.07 15.08
N TYR A 319 9.70 17.05 15.03
CA TYR A 319 8.30 16.81 14.68
C TYR A 319 8.18 16.39 13.22
N ALA A 320 7.13 15.62 12.93
CA ALA A 320 6.78 15.20 11.58
C ALA A 320 6.69 16.40 10.62
N VAL A 321 7.29 16.22 9.45
CA VAL A 321 7.27 17.19 8.34
C VAL A 321 6.63 16.55 7.12
N PRO A 322 5.97 17.32 6.24
CA PRO A 322 5.41 16.77 5.02
C PRO A 322 6.50 16.16 4.11
N ALA A 323 6.23 14.98 3.55
CA ALA A 323 7.05 14.36 2.51
C ALA A 323 6.51 14.71 1.11
N ASN A 324 7.37 14.90 0.11
CA ASN A 324 6.95 15.36 -1.22
C ASN A 324 7.29 14.36 -2.32
N VAL A 325 6.33 14.14 -3.23
CA VAL A 325 6.55 13.42 -4.48
C VAL A 325 6.94 14.43 -5.55
N VAL A 326 8.14 14.31 -6.12
CA VAL A 326 8.72 15.33 -7.01
C VAL A 326 8.54 15.03 -8.50
N ALA A 327 8.32 13.77 -8.85
CA ALA A 327 8.09 13.33 -10.22
C ALA A 327 6.58 13.17 -10.48
N PRO A 328 6.09 13.46 -11.71
CA PRO A 328 4.73 13.10 -12.07
C PRO A 328 4.56 11.57 -12.02
N PRO A 329 3.34 11.06 -11.74
CA PRO A 329 3.06 9.64 -11.87
C PRO A 329 3.19 9.19 -13.34
N THR A 330 3.14 7.88 -13.53
CA THR A 330 3.08 7.20 -14.83
C THR A 330 1.84 6.34 -14.88
N LEU A 331 1.34 6.06 -16.08
CA LEU A 331 0.14 5.24 -16.28
C LEU A 331 0.48 3.97 -17.02
N SER A 332 -0.29 2.94 -16.68
CA SER A 332 -0.38 1.71 -17.44
C SER A 332 -1.83 1.28 -17.50
N ASN A 333 -2.15 0.36 -18.41
CA ASN A 333 -3.48 -0.26 -18.46
C ASN A 333 -4.64 0.76 -18.37
N VAL A 334 -4.64 1.79 -19.22
CA VAL A 334 -5.78 2.72 -19.29
C VAL A 334 -7.01 1.98 -19.79
N MET A 335 -8.10 1.99 -19.04
CA MET A 335 -9.37 1.31 -19.29
C MET A 335 -10.50 2.31 -19.55
N SER A 336 -11.71 1.81 -19.84
CA SER A 336 -12.91 2.64 -19.91
C SER A 336 -13.33 3.19 -18.55
N HIS A 337 -13.21 2.38 -17.49
CA HIS A 337 -13.64 2.75 -16.13
C HIS A 337 -12.53 2.81 -15.07
N ALA A 338 -11.27 2.60 -15.47
CA ALA A 338 -10.15 2.55 -14.55
C ALA A 338 -8.80 2.90 -15.20
N VAL A 339 -7.77 3.06 -14.37
CA VAL A 339 -6.38 3.18 -14.83
C VAL A 339 -5.43 2.71 -13.74
N ASP A 340 -4.34 2.06 -14.13
CA ASP A 340 -3.23 1.76 -13.22
C ASP A 340 -2.26 2.95 -13.16
N VAL A 341 -1.99 3.42 -11.95
CA VAL A 341 -1.12 4.57 -11.68
C VAL A 341 0.09 4.10 -10.89
N THR A 342 1.28 4.52 -11.32
CA THR A 342 2.55 4.19 -10.66
C THR A 342 3.37 5.46 -10.42
N TRP A 343 3.98 5.60 -9.25
CA TRP A 343 4.79 6.78 -8.88
C TRP A 343 6.10 6.40 -8.21
N ALA A 344 7.04 7.34 -8.21
CA ALA A 344 8.32 7.20 -7.53
C ALA A 344 8.23 7.65 -6.06
N LEU A 345 9.03 7.01 -5.21
CA LEU A 345 9.21 7.41 -3.82
C LEU A 345 9.94 8.77 -3.71
N PRO A 346 9.82 9.49 -2.58
CA PRO A 346 10.69 10.63 -2.30
C PRO A 346 12.18 10.26 -2.43
N PRO A 347 13.05 11.14 -2.96
CA PRO A 347 14.44 10.79 -3.27
C PRO A 347 15.32 10.59 -2.03
N ASP A 348 14.99 11.24 -0.90
CA ASP A 348 15.71 11.06 0.36
C ASP A 348 15.19 9.83 1.12
N LEU A 349 16.09 8.94 1.51
CA LEU A 349 15.76 7.69 2.20
C LEU A 349 15.04 7.96 3.52
N TRP A 350 15.52 8.90 4.33
CA TRP A 350 14.93 9.18 5.63
C TRP A 350 13.53 9.78 5.52
N THR A 351 13.28 10.58 4.48
CA THR A 351 11.97 11.10 4.12
C THR A 351 11.05 9.98 3.61
N SER A 352 11.56 9.07 2.77
CA SER A 352 10.77 7.90 2.33
C SER A 352 10.36 7.01 3.50
N LEU A 353 11.21 6.86 4.51
CA LEU A 353 10.91 6.09 5.73
C LEU A 353 9.80 6.71 6.60
N THR A 354 9.44 7.98 6.41
CA THR A 354 8.29 8.58 7.13
C THR A 354 6.96 8.35 6.42
N VAL A 355 6.98 7.94 5.15
CA VAL A 355 5.77 7.82 4.33
C VAL A 355 4.98 6.58 4.75
N THR A 356 3.73 6.80 5.13
CA THR A 356 2.77 5.75 5.51
C THR A 356 1.74 5.49 4.42
N GLY A 357 1.65 6.37 3.42
CA GLY A 357 0.71 6.24 2.32
C GLY A 357 0.74 7.38 1.31
N TYR A 358 -0.21 7.35 0.38
CA TYR A 358 -0.35 8.35 -0.68
C TYR A 358 -1.80 8.74 -0.95
N ALA A 359 -2.04 10.02 -1.21
CA ALA A 359 -3.31 10.55 -1.70
C ALA A 359 -3.20 10.76 -3.20
N LEU A 360 -4.10 10.15 -3.94
CA LEU A 360 -4.26 10.34 -5.37
C LEU A 360 -5.48 11.23 -5.57
N GLN A 361 -5.26 12.44 -6.09
CA GLN A 361 -6.34 13.37 -6.44
C GLN A 361 -6.56 13.29 -7.94
N VAL A 362 -7.79 12.99 -8.33
CA VAL A 362 -8.20 12.77 -9.70
C VAL A 362 -9.31 13.75 -10.02
N THR A 363 -9.08 14.63 -10.98
CA THR A 363 -10.05 15.66 -11.37
C THR A 363 -10.46 15.46 -12.81
N ALA A 364 -11.76 15.31 -13.07
CA ALA A 364 -12.28 15.33 -14.43
C ALA A 364 -12.17 16.75 -14.99
N THR A 365 -11.48 16.92 -16.12
CA THR A 365 -11.18 18.26 -16.68
C THR A 365 -12.45 19.00 -17.09
N ALA A 366 -13.51 18.27 -17.44
CA ALA A 366 -14.79 18.84 -17.88
C ALA A 366 -15.73 19.24 -16.73
N SER A 367 -15.69 18.56 -15.57
CA SER A 367 -16.67 18.77 -14.49
C SER A 367 -16.09 19.42 -13.23
N THR A 368 -14.77 19.65 -13.17
CA THR A 368 -14.02 20.12 -11.97
C THR A 368 -14.17 19.25 -10.71
N THR A 369 -14.93 18.16 -10.79
CA THR A 369 -15.14 17.21 -9.70
C THR A 369 -13.84 16.48 -9.41
N THR A 370 -13.41 16.52 -8.16
CA THR A 370 -12.17 15.88 -7.70
C THR A 370 -12.51 14.73 -6.77
N ALA A 371 -12.08 13.52 -7.15
CA ALA A 371 -12.09 12.35 -6.28
C ALA A 371 -10.72 12.21 -5.62
N THR A 372 -10.69 11.85 -4.33
CA THR A 372 -9.44 11.57 -3.61
C THR A 372 -9.45 10.12 -3.14
N THR A 373 -8.44 9.37 -3.54
CA THR A 373 -8.20 7.99 -3.07
C THR A 373 -6.97 7.98 -2.17
N ILE A 374 -7.10 7.44 -0.96
CA ILE A 374 -5.97 7.27 -0.04
C ILE A 374 -5.48 5.83 -0.12
N THR A 375 -4.17 5.67 -0.21
CA THR A 375 -3.50 4.37 -0.25
C THR A 375 -2.52 4.23 0.91
N GLY A 376 -2.20 2.99 1.28
CA GLY A 376 -1.09 2.70 2.18
C GLY A 376 0.25 2.86 1.49
N ASN A 377 1.31 2.31 2.09
CA ASN A 377 2.66 2.42 1.56
C ASN A 377 2.85 1.47 0.36
N VAL A 378 2.33 1.91 -0.78
CA VAL A 378 2.41 1.27 -2.10
C VAL A 378 2.94 2.31 -3.11
N THR A 379 3.46 1.85 -4.23
CA THR A 379 3.93 2.72 -5.33
C THR A 379 3.11 2.58 -6.60
N THR A 380 2.10 1.69 -6.57
CA THR A 380 1.18 1.45 -7.67
C THR A 380 -0.21 1.18 -7.12
N THR A 381 -1.25 1.68 -7.78
CA THR A 381 -2.66 1.40 -7.46
C THR A 381 -3.51 1.44 -8.74
N THR A 382 -4.73 0.90 -8.68
CA THR A 382 -5.73 1.05 -9.74
C THR A 382 -6.77 2.05 -9.24
N LEU A 383 -6.99 3.10 -10.01
CA LEU A 383 -8.12 3.99 -9.80
C LEU A 383 -9.32 3.45 -10.57
N THR A 384 -10.46 3.33 -9.90
CA THR A 384 -11.71 2.81 -10.46
C THR A 384 -12.81 3.88 -10.43
N GLY A 385 -13.99 3.57 -10.99
CA GLY A 385 -15.12 4.51 -10.99
C GLY A 385 -14.94 5.71 -11.92
N LEU A 386 -14.05 5.61 -12.91
CA LEU A 386 -13.87 6.64 -13.92
C LEU A 386 -14.97 6.55 -14.99
N ALA A 387 -15.29 7.68 -15.62
CA ALA A 387 -16.19 7.73 -16.75
C ALA A 387 -15.43 7.39 -18.04
N PRO A 388 -16.05 6.68 -19.00
CA PRO A 388 -15.44 6.36 -20.28
C PRO A 388 -15.25 7.61 -21.14
N ASN A 389 -14.25 7.58 -22.03
CA ASN A 389 -13.89 8.65 -22.96
C ASN A 389 -13.78 10.04 -22.30
N THR A 390 -13.25 10.09 -21.08
CA THR A 390 -13.19 11.29 -20.25
C THR A 390 -11.75 11.65 -19.95
N VAL A 391 -11.43 12.96 -20.04
CA VAL A 391 -10.10 13.49 -19.73
C VAL A 391 -9.99 13.76 -18.23
N TYR A 392 -8.91 13.28 -17.62
CA TYR A 392 -8.59 13.43 -16.21
C TYR A 392 -7.21 14.04 -16.02
N SER A 393 -7.06 14.79 -14.92
CA SER A 393 -5.78 15.21 -14.35
C SER A 393 -5.57 14.50 -13.02
N ILE A 394 -4.38 13.93 -12.80
CA ILE A 394 -4.03 13.22 -11.57
C ILE A 394 -2.77 13.78 -10.94
N THR A 395 -2.80 13.91 -9.61
CA THR A 395 -1.62 14.19 -8.78
C THR A 395 -1.50 13.16 -7.67
N VAL A 396 -0.27 12.93 -7.21
CA VAL A 396 0.04 12.06 -6.06
C VAL A 396 0.69 12.88 -4.96
N THR A 397 0.22 12.72 -3.74
CA THR A 397 0.72 13.41 -2.54
C THR A 397 1.12 12.37 -1.51
N ALA A 398 2.33 12.46 -0.94
CA ALA A 398 2.72 11.54 0.13
C ALA A 398 2.04 11.93 1.45
N LEU A 399 1.70 10.92 2.26
CA LEU A 399 1.15 11.06 3.60
C LEU A 399 2.19 10.64 4.62
N VAL A 400 2.26 11.43 5.69
CA VAL A 400 3.05 11.13 6.89
C VAL A 400 2.08 11.04 8.07
N GLU A 401 2.00 9.88 8.70
CA GLU A 401 1.12 9.59 9.84
C GLU A 401 1.91 8.97 11.00
N SER A 402 1.27 8.81 12.17
CA SER A 402 1.90 8.15 13.31
C SER A 402 2.09 6.67 13.03
N GLN A 403 3.36 6.26 12.97
CA GLN A 403 3.77 4.87 12.78
C GLN A 403 3.68 4.03 14.07
N ASN A 404 3.30 4.64 15.19
CA ASN A 404 3.08 3.95 16.47
C ASN A 404 1.77 3.15 16.51
N THR A 405 0.92 3.30 15.50
CA THR A 405 -0.31 2.51 15.32
C THR A 405 -0.14 1.55 14.14
N THR A 406 -0.87 0.43 14.13
CA THR A 406 -0.87 -0.51 13.00
C THR A 406 -1.99 -0.24 11.98
N ALA A 407 -2.86 0.73 12.25
CA ALA A 407 -4.04 1.01 11.43
C ALA A 407 -3.68 1.42 9.98
N TRP A 408 -2.57 2.13 9.78
CA TRP A 408 -2.10 2.52 8.44
C TRP A 408 -1.58 1.34 7.58
N GLN A 409 -1.32 0.18 8.21
CA GLN A 409 -0.79 -1.01 7.53
C GLN A 409 -1.89 -1.87 6.89
N THR A 410 -3.15 -1.66 7.27
CA THR A 410 -4.29 -2.40 6.72
C THR A 410 -4.77 -1.68 5.46
N VAL A 411 -4.72 -2.38 4.33
CA VAL A 411 -5.16 -1.88 3.03
C VAL A 411 -6.03 -2.90 2.34
N ASP A 412 -6.87 -2.43 1.42
CA ASP A 412 -7.64 -3.30 0.56
C ASP A 412 -6.78 -3.89 -0.57
N MET A 413 -7.48 -4.54 -1.49
CA MET A 413 -6.93 -5.26 -2.62
C MET A 413 -6.19 -4.36 -3.65
N TYR A 414 -6.47 -3.06 -3.62
CA TYR A 414 -5.85 -2.00 -4.42
C TYR A 414 -4.82 -1.18 -3.64
N GLY A 415 -4.58 -1.53 -2.38
CA GLY A 415 -3.75 -0.75 -1.48
C GLY A 415 -4.46 0.46 -0.88
N GLN A 416 -5.78 0.59 -1.05
CA GLN A 416 -6.55 1.73 -0.54
C GLN A 416 -6.89 1.54 0.95
N ARG A 417 -7.01 2.67 1.66
CA ARG A 417 -7.43 2.73 3.07
C ARG A 417 -7.94 4.11 3.42
N ALA A 418 -8.43 4.29 4.65
CA ALA A 418 -8.67 5.62 5.20
C ALA A 418 -7.37 6.28 5.70
N ALA A 419 -7.30 7.61 5.62
CA ALA A 419 -6.26 8.38 6.30
C ALA A 419 -6.54 8.40 7.82
N LEU A 420 -5.48 8.35 8.62
CA LEU A 420 -5.54 8.52 10.05
C LEU A 420 -5.78 10.00 10.39
N PRO A 421 -6.41 10.31 11.54
CA PRO A 421 -6.60 11.70 11.99
C PRO A 421 -5.30 12.51 12.12
N SER A 422 -4.16 11.82 12.27
CA SER A 422 -2.84 12.42 12.38
C SER A 422 -2.16 12.68 11.02
N ALA A 423 -2.86 12.51 9.90
CA ALA A 423 -2.26 12.58 8.57
C ALA A 423 -1.78 13.99 8.22
N ILE A 424 -0.51 14.09 7.84
CA ILE A 424 0.11 15.27 7.28
C ILE A 424 0.32 15.04 5.78
N PHE A 425 -0.27 15.89 4.96
CA PHE A 425 -0.18 15.82 3.50
C PHE A 425 1.02 16.62 2.99
N GLY A 426 1.78 15.98 2.10
CA GLY A 426 2.83 16.61 1.31
C GLY A 426 2.34 17.65 0.31
N ARG A 427 3.30 18.14 -0.48
CA ARG A 427 3.01 18.81 -1.74
C ARG A 427 2.64 17.77 -2.80
N ALA A 428 1.59 18.05 -3.55
CA ALA A 428 1.19 17.27 -4.71
C ALA A 428 2.28 17.26 -5.78
N SER A 429 2.45 16.10 -6.43
CA SER A 429 3.30 15.95 -7.61
C SER A 429 2.86 16.89 -8.74
N PRO A 430 3.72 17.15 -9.74
CA PRO A 430 3.26 17.68 -11.01
C PRO A 430 2.09 16.84 -11.56
N PRO A 431 1.04 17.46 -12.12
CA PRO A 431 -0.11 16.73 -12.62
C PRO A 431 0.23 15.97 -13.89
N LEU A 432 -0.38 14.79 -14.04
CA LEU A 432 -0.39 14.02 -15.28
C LEU A 432 -1.81 14.05 -15.87
N VAL A 433 -1.93 14.29 -17.17
CA VAL A 433 -3.22 14.30 -17.87
C VAL A 433 -3.35 13.04 -18.73
N PHE A 434 -4.52 12.41 -18.70
CA PHE A 434 -4.84 11.24 -19.53
C PHE A 434 -6.32 11.18 -19.90
N THR A 435 -6.65 10.33 -20.87
CA THR A 435 -8.03 10.09 -21.31
C THR A 435 -8.34 8.61 -21.14
N THR A 436 -9.45 8.28 -20.46
CA THR A 436 -9.96 6.91 -20.39
C THR A 436 -10.39 6.42 -21.78
N LEU A 437 -10.43 5.11 -21.99
CA LEU A 437 -10.94 4.56 -23.24
C LEU A 437 -12.45 4.75 -23.32
N GLY A 438 -13.01 4.72 -24.53
CA GLY A 438 -14.46 4.57 -24.70
C GLY A 438 -14.92 3.15 -24.30
N THR A 439 -14.09 2.17 -24.62
CA THR A 439 -14.33 0.73 -24.37
C THR A 439 -13.00 0.00 -24.16
N ASP A 440 -12.96 -1.01 -23.28
CA ASP A 440 -11.78 -1.87 -23.09
C ASP A 440 -11.43 -2.73 -24.31
N VAL A 441 -12.44 -3.35 -24.95
CA VAL A 441 -12.27 -4.17 -26.17
C VAL A 441 -13.41 -3.91 -27.14
N ILE A 442 -13.09 -3.61 -28.41
CA ILE A 442 -14.09 -3.35 -29.45
C ILE A 442 -13.71 -3.97 -30.81
N PHE A 443 -14.62 -4.78 -31.34
CA PHE A 443 -14.64 -5.32 -32.69
C PHE A 443 -15.94 -4.86 -33.36
N ALA A 444 -15.89 -3.77 -34.13
CA ALA A 444 -17.04 -3.32 -34.93
C ALA A 444 -17.37 -4.26 -36.10
N GLY A 445 -16.42 -5.13 -36.43
CA GLY A 445 -16.47 -6.20 -37.43
C GLY A 445 -15.16 -6.98 -37.36
N PHE A 446 -15.12 -8.12 -38.04
CA PHE A 446 -13.98 -9.03 -38.01
C PHE A 446 -13.36 -9.15 -39.41
N SER A 447 -12.10 -8.78 -39.52
CA SER A 447 -11.25 -8.97 -40.70
C SER A 447 -10.06 -9.86 -40.36
N ALA A 448 -9.21 -10.22 -41.33
CA ALA A 448 -7.98 -10.97 -41.02
C ALA A 448 -7.11 -10.24 -39.96
N LYS A 449 -7.07 -8.90 -39.99
CA LYS A 449 -6.39 -8.07 -38.97
C LYS A 449 -6.90 -8.32 -37.54
N SER A 450 -8.17 -8.66 -37.36
CA SER A 450 -8.75 -8.94 -36.02
C SER A 450 -8.08 -10.13 -35.32
N THR A 451 -7.43 -11.02 -36.07
CA THR A 451 -6.68 -12.16 -35.53
C THR A 451 -5.25 -11.81 -35.11
N LEU A 452 -4.73 -10.66 -35.55
CA LEU A 452 -3.37 -10.24 -35.21
C LEU A 452 -3.33 -9.73 -33.78
N ASN A 453 -2.49 -10.34 -32.94
CA ASN A 453 -2.23 -9.84 -31.60
C ASN A 453 -1.46 -8.52 -31.68
N GLN A 454 -2.17 -7.40 -31.55
CA GLN A 454 -1.57 -6.10 -31.36
C GLN A 454 -1.35 -5.91 -29.86
N SER A 455 -0.09 -5.81 -29.44
CA SER A 455 0.25 -5.51 -28.05
C SER A 455 -0.32 -4.15 -27.63
N ALA A 456 -0.33 -3.89 -26.32
CA ALA A 456 -0.54 -2.58 -25.72
C ALA A 456 0.01 -1.44 -26.58
N THR A 457 -0.76 -0.38 -26.77
CA THR A 457 -0.32 0.86 -27.43
C THR A 457 0.77 1.60 -26.62
N VAL A 458 1.05 1.20 -25.38
CA VAL A 458 2.04 1.82 -24.48
C VAL A 458 2.98 0.77 -23.87
N VAL A 459 4.28 0.92 -24.11
CA VAL A 459 5.36 0.06 -23.58
C VAL A 459 5.63 0.46 -22.13
N GLY A 460 4.85 -0.10 -21.22
CA GLY A 460 4.95 0.15 -19.78
C GLY A 460 4.12 -0.87 -19.02
N THR A 461 4.49 -2.14 -19.12
CA THR A 461 3.84 -3.24 -18.41
C THR A 461 4.27 -3.21 -16.94
N THR A 462 3.71 -2.33 -16.13
CA THR A 462 3.67 -2.59 -14.70
C THR A 462 2.51 -3.56 -14.46
N LEU A 463 2.79 -4.64 -13.74
CA LEU A 463 1.77 -5.44 -13.06
C LEU A 463 1.06 -4.46 -12.10
N GLY A 464 -0.04 -3.84 -12.52
CA GLY A 464 -0.89 -3.09 -11.60
C GLY A 464 -1.34 -3.98 -10.43
N PRO A 465 -2.05 -3.46 -9.43
CA PRO A 465 -2.45 -4.24 -8.26
C PRO A 465 -3.19 -5.56 -8.57
N THR A 466 -3.88 -5.60 -9.71
CA THR A 466 -4.58 -6.79 -10.18
C THR A 466 -3.66 -7.76 -10.94
N GLY A 467 -2.48 -7.32 -11.37
CA GLY A 467 -1.53 -8.06 -12.20
C GLY A 467 -1.81 -7.95 -13.71
N ASP A 468 -2.54 -6.92 -14.14
CA ASP A 468 -2.89 -6.72 -15.55
C ASP A 468 -1.62 -6.39 -16.35
N VAL A 469 -1.43 -7.06 -17.48
CA VAL A 469 -0.26 -6.88 -18.34
C VAL A 469 -0.72 -6.54 -19.77
N GLY A 470 -0.31 -5.36 -20.25
CA GLY A 470 -0.32 -5.04 -21.67
C GLY A 470 -1.40 -4.08 -22.16
N GLY A 471 -1.91 -3.14 -21.36
CA GLY A 471 -2.85 -2.10 -21.83
C GLY A 471 -4.26 -2.64 -22.13
N GLN A 472 -5.32 -1.84 -22.03
CA GLN A 472 -6.61 -2.16 -22.69
C GLN A 472 -6.65 -1.53 -24.10
N GLY A 473 -7.62 -1.92 -24.92
CA GLY A 473 -7.74 -1.44 -26.31
C GLY A 473 -6.88 -2.20 -27.34
N ALA A 474 -6.21 -3.28 -26.94
CA ALA A 474 -5.50 -4.16 -27.86
C ALA A 474 -6.47 -5.11 -28.59
N LEU A 475 -6.22 -5.37 -29.86
CA LEU A 475 -7.00 -6.27 -30.71
C LEU A 475 -6.21 -7.55 -31.00
N GLY A 476 -6.93 -8.65 -31.15
CA GLY A 476 -6.38 -9.96 -31.41
C GLY A 476 -7.38 -11.04 -31.00
N LEU A 477 -7.40 -12.15 -31.74
CA LEU A 477 -8.24 -13.31 -31.46
C LEU A 477 -7.43 -14.59 -31.64
N VAL A 478 -7.59 -15.51 -30.69
CA VAL A 478 -7.09 -16.87 -30.81
C VAL A 478 -8.22 -17.75 -31.28
N LEU A 479 -8.14 -18.20 -32.54
CA LEU A 479 -9.13 -19.07 -33.16
C LEU A 479 -8.70 -20.54 -32.99
N VAL A 480 -9.64 -21.41 -32.64
CA VAL A 480 -9.42 -22.83 -32.36
C VAL A 480 -10.46 -23.69 -33.06
N GLY A 481 -10.02 -24.86 -33.55
CA GLY A 481 -10.84 -25.81 -34.31
C GLY A 481 -11.35 -25.21 -35.61
N HIS A 482 -12.68 -25.18 -35.78
CA HIS A 482 -13.31 -24.73 -37.04
C HIS A 482 -13.58 -23.22 -37.09
N ALA A 483 -13.20 -22.47 -36.05
CA ALA A 483 -13.37 -21.03 -36.02
C ALA A 483 -12.43 -20.35 -37.02
N HIS A 484 -12.97 -19.46 -37.85
CA HIS A 484 -12.24 -18.68 -38.85
C HIS A 484 -12.92 -17.32 -39.06
N ILE A 485 -12.25 -16.41 -39.76
CA ILE A 485 -12.91 -15.19 -40.25
C ILE A 485 -13.66 -15.55 -41.54
N GLU A 486 -14.90 -15.10 -41.68
CA GLU A 486 -15.72 -15.36 -42.84
C GLU A 486 -14.99 -15.00 -44.14
N ASN A 487 -15.23 -15.77 -45.20
CA ASN A 487 -14.54 -15.64 -46.50
C ASN A 487 -13.02 -15.87 -46.48
N CYS A 488 -12.42 -16.19 -45.33
CA CYS A 488 -11.03 -16.66 -45.25
C CYS A 488 -10.97 -18.20 -45.33
N ASN A 489 -9.91 -18.71 -45.95
CA ASN A 489 -9.66 -20.15 -45.97
C ASN A 489 -9.33 -20.68 -44.56
N ALA A 490 -9.90 -21.83 -44.20
CA ALA A 490 -9.72 -22.51 -42.91
C ALA A 490 -8.26 -22.91 -42.61
N THR A 491 -7.39 -22.96 -43.63
CA THR A 491 -5.94 -23.15 -43.50
C THR A 491 -5.19 -21.86 -43.80
N SER A 492 -4.93 -21.06 -42.76
CA SER A 492 -3.81 -20.13 -42.62
C SER A 492 -3.07 -19.69 -43.90
N SER A 493 -3.46 -18.53 -44.45
CA SER A 493 -2.58 -17.64 -45.22
C SER A 493 -3.17 -16.23 -45.15
N CYS A 494 -2.67 -15.42 -44.23
CA CYS A 494 -2.98 -13.99 -44.11
C CYS A 494 -2.59 -13.28 -45.41
N CYS A 495 -3.57 -13.06 -46.27
CA CYS A 495 -3.50 -12.10 -47.36
C CYS A 495 -4.82 -11.31 -47.37
N ASP A 496 -4.84 -10.14 -46.73
CA ASP A 496 -5.80 -9.10 -47.14
C ASP A 496 -5.25 -8.49 -48.43
N LEU A 497 -5.94 -8.73 -49.54
CA LEU A 497 -5.70 -7.97 -50.76
C LEU A 497 -6.22 -6.54 -50.52
N ASP A 498 -5.45 -5.53 -50.90
CA ASP A 498 -5.94 -4.16 -50.92
C ASP A 498 -7.15 -4.01 -51.88
N ALA A 499 -7.81 -2.85 -51.87
CA ALA A 499 -8.95 -2.58 -52.74
C ALA A 499 -8.64 -2.72 -54.25
N SER A 500 -7.36 -2.75 -54.63
CA SER A 500 -6.90 -2.96 -56.01
C SER A 500 -6.73 -4.44 -56.39
N GLY A 501 -6.67 -5.35 -55.40
CA GLY A 501 -6.50 -6.78 -55.62
C GLY A 501 -5.04 -7.18 -55.89
N THR A 502 -4.06 -6.30 -55.67
CA THR A 502 -2.71 -6.44 -56.26
C THR A 502 -1.58 -6.65 -55.24
N THR A 503 -1.79 -6.33 -53.95
CA THR A 503 -0.75 -6.49 -52.92
C THR A 503 -1.25 -7.34 -51.75
N CYS A 504 -0.41 -8.25 -51.26
CA CYS A 504 -0.65 -9.06 -50.06
C CYS A 504 0.43 -8.79 -49.01
N ILE A 505 0.02 -8.50 -47.76
CA ILE A 505 0.92 -8.40 -46.60
C ILE A 505 0.85 -9.72 -45.82
N LEU A 506 1.88 -10.57 -45.95
CA LEU A 506 2.01 -11.79 -45.16
C LEU A 506 2.46 -11.46 -43.72
N SER A 507 1.71 -11.92 -42.73
CA SER A 507 2.16 -11.92 -41.33
C SER A 507 1.53 -13.10 -40.58
N CYS A 508 1.95 -14.32 -40.90
CA CYS A 508 1.49 -15.53 -40.19
C CYS A 508 2.55 -16.02 -39.20
N ARG A 509 2.12 -16.31 -37.96
CA ARG A 509 2.71 -17.38 -37.16
C ARG A 509 1.60 -18.17 -36.45
N ALA A 510 1.30 -19.35 -36.98
CA ALA A 510 0.61 -20.42 -36.24
C ALA A 510 0.90 -21.79 -36.88
N THR A 511 1.89 -22.52 -36.32
CA THR A 511 1.71 -23.88 -35.77
C THR A 511 3.04 -24.43 -35.26
N THR A 512 2.96 -25.03 -34.07
CA THR A 512 4.00 -25.84 -33.44
C THR A 512 4.07 -27.22 -34.11
N THR A 513 5.12 -27.48 -34.89
CA THR A 513 5.68 -28.82 -35.06
C THR A 513 7.20 -28.76 -34.94
N ARG A 514 7.78 -29.81 -34.37
CA ARG A 514 9.14 -29.88 -33.82
C ARG A 514 10.23 -29.54 -34.86
N ASN A 515 11.27 -28.84 -34.37
CA ASN A 515 12.59 -28.62 -34.96
C ASN A 515 12.67 -27.93 -36.34
N ALA A 516 12.87 -26.60 -36.34
CA ALA A 516 13.65 -25.91 -37.38
C ALA A 516 14.18 -24.54 -36.87
N PRO A 517 15.38 -24.10 -37.29
CA PRO A 517 16.06 -22.92 -36.75
C PRO A 517 15.52 -21.59 -37.32
N SER A 518 15.83 -20.52 -36.59
CA SER A 518 15.47 -19.10 -36.80
C SER A 518 15.33 -18.63 -38.26
N ALA A 519 14.19 -18.04 -38.61
CA ALA A 519 13.94 -17.37 -39.88
C ALA A 519 14.09 -15.82 -39.77
N PRO A 520 14.59 -15.13 -40.82
CA PRO A 520 14.85 -13.68 -40.86
C PRO A 520 13.63 -12.84 -41.30
N SER A 521 13.82 -11.51 -41.31
CA SER A 521 12.84 -10.44 -41.53
C SER A 521 12.20 -10.36 -42.93
N ILE A 522 10.91 -10.02 -42.93
CA ILE A 522 10.02 -9.40 -43.94
C ILE A 522 10.59 -9.25 -45.37
N ALA A 523 10.06 -10.04 -46.30
CA ALA A 523 10.12 -9.78 -47.74
C ALA A 523 8.70 -9.59 -48.29
N SER A 524 8.47 -8.49 -49.00
CA SER A 524 7.24 -8.23 -49.74
C SER A 524 7.11 -9.23 -50.89
N LEU A 525 6.02 -9.99 -50.93
CA LEU A 525 5.76 -10.96 -52.00
C LEU A 525 4.91 -10.31 -53.10
N THR A 526 5.47 -10.12 -54.29
CA THR A 526 4.71 -9.68 -55.48
C THR A 526 4.02 -10.90 -56.09
N VAL A 527 2.69 -10.91 -56.11
CA VAL A 527 1.93 -11.99 -56.78
C VAL A 527 2.03 -11.80 -58.29
N VAL A 528 2.64 -12.75 -58.99
CA VAL A 528 2.66 -12.79 -60.46
C VAL A 528 1.50 -13.65 -60.94
N SER A 529 0.46 -13.04 -61.49
CA SER A 529 -0.66 -13.75 -62.11
C SER A 529 -0.23 -14.30 -63.48
N PRO A 530 -0.40 -15.60 -63.80
CA PRO A 530 -0.32 -16.06 -65.17
C PRO A 530 -1.48 -15.45 -65.97
N ALA A 531 -1.16 -14.81 -67.09
CA ALA A 531 -2.16 -14.37 -68.05
C ALA A 531 -2.84 -15.60 -68.69
N SER A 532 -3.96 -16.00 -68.13
CA SER A 532 -4.94 -16.87 -68.78
C SER A 532 -6.32 -16.54 -68.25
N ALA A 533 -7.09 -15.88 -69.10
CA ALA A 533 -8.47 -15.50 -68.85
C ALA A 533 -9.35 -16.75 -68.76
N ASN A 534 -9.67 -17.16 -67.55
CA ASN A 534 -11.00 -17.64 -67.20
C ASN A 534 -11.36 -16.92 -65.89
N ALA A 535 -12.48 -16.19 -65.90
CA ALA A 535 -12.91 -15.35 -64.80
C ALA A 535 -13.18 -16.18 -63.53
N ALA A 536 -12.12 -16.43 -62.75
CA ALA A 536 -12.28 -16.82 -61.36
C ALA A 536 -12.95 -15.63 -60.64
N PRO A 537 -13.94 -15.88 -59.75
CA PRO A 537 -14.55 -14.83 -58.95
C PRO A 537 -13.47 -14.00 -58.26
N ARG A 538 -13.63 -12.67 -58.22
CA ARG A 538 -12.76 -11.81 -57.42
C ARG A 538 -12.68 -12.39 -55.99
N PRO A 539 -11.47 -12.58 -55.42
CA PRO A 539 -11.34 -13.04 -54.05
C PRO A 539 -12.15 -12.11 -53.14
N VAL A 540 -13.11 -12.67 -52.41
CA VAL A 540 -13.88 -11.92 -51.42
C VAL A 540 -12.93 -11.59 -50.27
N ALA A 541 -12.92 -10.33 -49.82
CA ALA A 541 -12.08 -9.92 -48.71
C ALA A 541 -12.48 -10.70 -47.44
N CYS A 542 -11.48 -11.05 -46.64
CA CYS A 542 -11.65 -11.67 -45.34
C CYS A 542 -12.54 -10.80 -44.42
N GLY A 543 -13.67 -11.36 -43.99
CA GLY A 543 -14.68 -10.71 -43.16
C GLY A 543 -16.06 -10.66 -43.83
N PRO A 544 -17.03 -9.95 -43.22
CA PRO A 544 -16.89 -9.09 -42.04
C PRO A 544 -17.14 -9.80 -40.70
N SER A 545 -17.38 -11.10 -40.66
CA SER A 545 -17.79 -11.81 -39.44
C SER A 545 -16.76 -12.82 -38.92
N LEU A 546 -16.81 -13.07 -37.61
CA LEU A 546 -16.11 -14.17 -36.96
C LEU A 546 -17.01 -15.41 -37.02
N ARG A 547 -16.63 -16.39 -37.84
CA ARG A 547 -17.36 -17.64 -38.02
C ARG A 547 -16.86 -18.70 -37.07
N LEU A 548 -17.67 -19.10 -36.09
CA LEU A 548 -17.33 -20.15 -35.12
C LEU A 548 -17.45 -21.54 -35.76
N THR A 549 -18.50 -21.79 -36.54
CA THR A 549 -18.64 -22.99 -37.38
C THR A 549 -19.32 -22.67 -38.70
N GLY A 550 -19.06 -23.48 -39.73
CA GLY A 550 -19.82 -23.46 -40.99
C GLY A 550 -21.10 -24.31 -40.92
N SER A 551 -21.85 -24.36 -42.03
CA SER A 551 -23.01 -25.24 -42.21
C SER A 551 -22.58 -26.64 -42.63
N ALA A 552 -22.02 -27.40 -41.69
CA ALA A 552 -21.70 -28.82 -41.87
C ALA A 552 -21.85 -29.56 -40.53
N PRO A 553 -22.06 -30.90 -40.55
CA PRO A 553 -22.18 -31.67 -39.32
C PRO A 553 -20.84 -31.81 -38.58
N TYR A 554 -20.91 -32.00 -37.25
CA TYR A 554 -19.78 -32.30 -36.36
C TYR A 554 -18.66 -31.25 -36.31
N LEU A 555 -18.99 -29.98 -36.52
CA LEU A 555 -18.04 -28.88 -36.36
C LEU A 555 -18.02 -28.40 -34.91
N THR A 556 -16.87 -27.88 -34.51
CA THR A 556 -16.67 -27.24 -33.20
C THR A 556 -15.62 -26.16 -33.36
N GLY A 557 -15.94 -24.95 -32.90
CA GLY A 557 -15.06 -23.79 -33.00
C GLY A 557 -15.06 -22.97 -31.73
N ALA A 558 -13.93 -22.35 -31.44
CA ALA A 558 -13.81 -21.39 -30.34
C ALA A 558 -12.94 -20.19 -30.76
N ALA A 559 -13.26 -19.03 -30.22
CA ALA A 559 -12.52 -17.80 -30.43
C ALA A 559 -12.32 -17.08 -29.09
N TRP A 560 -11.07 -16.84 -28.71
CA TRP A 560 -10.73 -16.24 -27.42
C TRP A 560 -10.05 -14.90 -27.60
N TYR A 561 -10.39 -13.95 -26.72
CA TYR A 561 -9.51 -12.81 -26.52
C TYR A 561 -8.18 -13.32 -25.93
N PRO A 562 -7.02 -12.99 -26.53
CA PRO A 562 -5.73 -13.60 -26.20
C PRO A 562 -5.24 -13.31 -24.78
N ARG A 563 -5.90 -12.41 -24.05
CA ARG A 563 -5.49 -11.95 -22.73
C ARG A 563 -6.65 -12.10 -21.74
N PRO A 564 -6.38 -12.51 -20.51
CA PRO A 564 -7.42 -12.59 -19.51
C PRO A 564 -7.84 -11.17 -19.08
N LEU A 565 -9.15 -10.92 -19.01
CA LEU A 565 -9.75 -9.65 -18.60
C LEU A 565 -10.20 -9.73 -17.15
N ASN A 566 -10.29 -8.59 -16.45
CA ASN A 566 -10.90 -8.55 -15.13
C ASN A 566 -12.40 -8.76 -15.27
N VAL A 567 -12.90 -9.81 -14.64
CA VAL A 567 -14.31 -10.18 -14.64
C VAL A 567 -14.91 -10.19 -13.23
N ARG A 568 -14.05 -10.24 -12.20
CA ARG A 568 -14.48 -10.29 -10.80
C ARG A 568 -15.28 -9.06 -10.39
N GLU A 569 -14.86 -7.89 -10.85
CA GLU A 569 -15.41 -6.60 -10.44
C GLU A 569 -16.52 -6.11 -11.38
N GLY A 570 -17.19 -7.06 -12.02
CA GLY A 570 -18.22 -6.78 -13.01
C GLY A 570 -17.67 -6.54 -14.41
N PHE A 571 -18.47 -6.91 -15.40
CA PHE A 571 -18.22 -6.65 -16.80
C PHE A 571 -19.53 -6.39 -17.53
N ASP A 572 -19.44 -5.68 -18.65
CA ASP A 572 -20.56 -5.44 -19.56
C ASP A 572 -20.07 -5.77 -20.97
N THR A 573 -20.67 -6.79 -21.58
CA THR A 573 -20.32 -7.20 -22.94
C THR A 573 -21.54 -7.16 -23.83
N THR A 574 -21.36 -6.63 -25.04
CA THR A 574 -22.38 -6.58 -26.07
C THR A 574 -21.83 -7.22 -27.34
N PHE A 575 -22.61 -8.06 -28.00
CA PHE A 575 -22.23 -8.64 -29.28
C PHE A 575 -23.46 -8.88 -30.15
N GLN A 576 -23.23 -8.93 -31.45
CA GLN A 576 -24.25 -9.31 -32.41
C GLN A 576 -23.89 -10.64 -33.03
N PHE A 577 -24.86 -11.53 -33.16
CA PHE A 577 -24.66 -12.79 -33.87
C PHE A 577 -25.75 -13.02 -34.91
N ARG A 578 -25.43 -13.89 -35.88
CA ARG A 578 -26.36 -14.37 -36.89
C ARG A 578 -26.20 -15.87 -37.04
N LEU A 579 -27.33 -16.56 -37.02
CA LEU A 579 -27.42 -17.97 -37.39
C LEU A 579 -27.93 -18.06 -38.83
N SER A 580 -27.30 -18.88 -39.65
CA SER A 580 -27.69 -18.99 -41.06
C SER A 580 -27.38 -20.35 -41.67
N ASN A 581 -27.93 -20.58 -42.85
CA ASN A 581 -27.79 -21.83 -43.61
C ASN A 581 -28.08 -23.08 -42.76
N PRO A 582 -29.27 -23.16 -42.13
CA PRO A 582 -29.65 -24.35 -41.36
C PRO A 582 -29.71 -25.58 -42.26
N SER A 583 -29.39 -26.73 -41.69
CA SER A 583 -29.68 -28.03 -42.29
C SER A 583 -31.17 -28.17 -42.63
N VAL A 584 -31.45 -28.80 -43.77
CA VAL A 584 -32.82 -29.10 -44.20
C VAL A 584 -33.01 -30.62 -44.09
N HIS A 585 -33.91 -31.04 -43.20
CA HIS A 585 -34.26 -32.44 -43.04
C HIS A 585 -35.58 -32.75 -43.75
N CYS A 586 -35.58 -33.79 -44.60
CA CYS A 586 -36.75 -34.25 -45.34
C CYS A 586 -37.29 -35.54 -44.72
N ASN A 587 -38.54 -35.53 -44.24
CA ASN A 587 -39.12 -36.67 -43.52
C ASN A 587 -39.62 -37.81 -44.44
N SER A 588 -39.89 -37.54 -45.71
CA SER A 588 -40.28 -38.57 -46.69
C SER A 588 -39.74 -38.19 -48.06
N MET A 589 -38.81 -38.98 -48.56
CA MET A 589 -38.29 -38.89 -49.93
C MET A 589 -39.23 -39.68 -50.85
N ASP A 590 -39.72 -39.06 -51.91
CA ASP A 590 -40.59 -39.67 -52.92
C ASP A 590 -39.85 -40.69 -53.79
N ASP A 591 -38.54 -40.51 -53.96
CA ASP A 591 -37.65 -41.38 -54.73
C ASP A 591 -36.22 -41.26 -54.21
N VAL A 592 -35.31 -42.08 -54.75
CA VAL A 592 -33.96 -42.28 -54.24
C VAL A 592 -33.10 -41.01 -54.12
N TYR A 593 -33.39 -39.87 -54.80
CA TYR A 593 -32.62 -38.62 -54.56
C TYR A 593 -33.26 -37.24 -54.84
N THR A 594 -34.55 -37.07 -55.19
CA THR A 594 -34.96 -35.75 -55.75
C THR A 594 -36.30 -35.12 -55.37
N HIS A 595 -37.22 -35.79 -54.67
CA HIS A 595 -38.49 -35.16 -54.28
C HIS A 595 -38.82 -35.42 -52.81
N CYS A 596 -39.24 -34.38 -52.09
CA CYS A 596 -39.75 -34.48 -50.72
C CYS A 596 -41.27 -34.46 -50.74
N ARG A 597 -41.91 -35.50 -50.20
CA ARG A 597 -43.38 -35.55 -50.03
C ARG A 597 -43.77 -35.21 -48.60
N TYR A 598 -44.77 -34.36 -48.45
CA TYR A 598 -45.41 -34.11 -47.16
C TYR A 598 -46.67 -34.98 -47.06
N GLY A 599 -46.77 -35.77 -46.00
CA GLY A 599 -47.95 -36.61 -45.75
C GLY A 599 -49.20 -35.75 -45.57
N ARG A 600 -50.22 -35.97 -46.41
CA ARG A 600 -51.57 -35.51 -46.12
C ARG A 600 -52.04 -36.23 -44.85
N VAL A 601 -52.40 -35.46 -43.82
CA VAL A 601 -53.32 -35.96 -42.80
C VAL A 601 -54.64 -36.26 -43.52
N SER A 602 -54.95 -37.53 -43.69
CA SER A 602 -56.26 -38.00 -44.08
C SER A 602 -57.23 -37.71 -42.93
N LEU A 603 -58.00 -36.64 -43.02
CA LEU A 603 -59.26 -36.51 -42.30
C LEU A 603 -60.24 -37.53 -42.88
N SER A 604 -60.19 -38.77 -42.40
CA SER A 604 -61.29 -39.71 -42.56
C SER A 604 -62.27 -39.52 -41.39
N GLN A 605 -63.52 -39.25 -41.74
CA GLN A 605 -64.74 -39.20 -40.91
C GLN A 605 -65.14 -37.84 -40.32
N ALA A 606 -65.79 -37.02 -41.15
CA ALA A 606 -67.06 -36.40 -40.77
C ALA A 606 -67.94 -36.23 -42.02
N SER A 607 -69.19 -36.63 -41.86
CA SER A 607 -70.22 -36.86 -42.86
C SER A 607 -70.83 -35.60 -43.48
N ALA A 608 -71.23 -35.75 -44.74
CA ALA A 608 -72.40 -35.16 -45.40
C ALA A 608 -72.45 -33.63 -45.65
N GLY A 609 -72.33 -33.30 -46.94
CA GLY A 609 -73.26 -32.38 -47.60
C GLY A 609 -72.79 -30.94 -47.78
N LEU A 610 -72.22 -30.63 -48.94
CA LEU A 610 -72.63 -29.50 -49.79
C LEU A 610 -71.91 -29.57 -51.14
N ARG A 611 -72.73 -29.64 -52.20
CA ARG A 611 -72.30 -29.55 -53.60
C ARG A 611 -72.05 -28.08 -53.96
N GLY A 612 -71.00 -27.86 -54.74
CA GLY A 612 -70.84 -26.71 -55.62
C GLY A 612 -69.71 -25.79 -55.20
N VAL A 613 -68.64 -25.77 -55.99
CA VAL A 613 -68.12 -24.60 -56.74
C VAL A 613 -66.97 -25.10 -57.62
N PHE A 614 -66.91 -24.52 -58.81
CA PHE A 614 -66.08 -24.88 -59.96
C PHE A 614 -64.57 -24.67 -59.74
N LEU A 615 -63.77 -25.45 -60.49
CA LEU A 615 -62.34 -25.26 -60.75
C LEU A 615 -62.08 -23.91 -61.41
N ASP A 616 -61.04 -23.20 -60.96
CA ASP A 616 -60.02 -22.51 -61.77
C ASP A 616 -59.15 -21.65 -60.86
N ASP A 617 -58.02 -22.18 -60.39
CA ASP A 617 -56.77 -21.41 -60.31
C ASP A 617 -55.58 -22.32 -59.94
N VAL A 618 -54.63 -22.46 -60.86
CA VAL A 618 -53.28 -22.95 -60.57
C VAL A 618 -52.51 -21.78 -59.99
N THR A 619 -52.67 -21.53 -58.69
CA THR A 619 -51.77 -20.66 -57.92
C THR A 619 -50.85 -21.52 -57.08
N THR A 620 -49.55 -21.29 -57.29
CA THR A 620 -48.42 -21.68 -56.45
C THR A 620 -48.78 -21.71 -54.96
N MET A 621 -49.00 -22.90 -54.41
CA MET A 621 -48.99 -23.11 -52.96
C MET A 621 -47.56 -22.89 -52.46
N THR A 622 -47.41 -21.84 -51.66
CA THR A 622 -46.23 -21.51 -50.89
C THR A 622 -45.78 -22.71 -50.05
N ALA A 623 -44.50 -23.05 -50.15
CA ALA A 623 -43.84 -24.01 -49.28
C ALA A 623 -43.90 -23.53 -47.83
N SER A 624 -44.89 -24.01 -47.07
CA SER A 624 -45.13 -23.61 -45.68
C SER A 624 -44.80 -24.69 -44.66
N HIS A 625 -44.18 -25.82 -45.03
CA HIS A 625 -43.93 -26.91 -44.06
C HIS A 625 -42.61 -27.69 -44.27
N ALA A 626 -41.53 -27.01 -44.63
CA ALA A 626 -40.17 -27.46 -44.28
C ALA A 626 -39.64 -26.51 -43.20
N ARG A 627 -39.64 -26.90 -41.92
CA ARG A 627 -38.89 -26.13 -40.93
C ARG A 627 -37.43 -26.50 -41.12
N ALA A 628 -36.67 -25.63 -41.80
CA ALA A 628 -35.23 -25.69 -41.71
C ALA A 628 -34.86 -25.44 -40.24
N ARG A 629 -34.22 -26.43 -39.60
CA ARG A 629 -33.76 -26.35 -38.21
C ARG A 629 -32.26 -26.54 -38.22
N GLY A 630 -31.55 -25.59 -37.64
CA GLY A 630 -30.11 -25.67 -37.41
C GLY A 630 -29.81 -26.03 -35.96
N GLY A 631 -28.59 -26.50 -35.72
CA GLY A 631 -28.09 -26.87 -34.41
C GLY A 631 -26.57 -26.79 -34.33
N ASP A 632 -25.96 -26.85 -33.15
CA ASP A 632 -26.62 -26.95 -31.83
C ASP A 632 -26.79 -25.57 -31.18
N GLY A 633 -25.89 -24.63 -31.45
CA GLY A 633 -25.93 -23.27 -30.91
C GLY A 633 -24.55 -22.69 -30.67
N LEU A 634 -24.50 -21.55 -29.98
CA LEU A 634 -23.26 -20.90 -29.54
C LEU A 634 -23.29 -20.53 -28.05
N ALA A 635 -22.15 -20.18 -27.49
CA ALA A 635 -22.05 -19.65 -26.13
C ALA A 635 -21.02 -18.52 -26.02
N PHE A 636 -21.31 -17.55 -25.14
CA PHE A 636 -20.30 -16.66 -24.58
C PHE A 636 -19.71 -17.32 -23.32
N VAL A 637 -18.39 -17.40 -23.21
CA VAL A 637 -17.72 -18.19 -22.18
C VAL A 637 -16.69 -17.34 -21.43
N VAL A 638 -16.76 -17.40 -20.10
CA VAL A 638 -15.72 -16.92 -19.17
C VAL A 638 -15.02 -18.14 -18.60
N GLN A 639 -13.71 -18.29 -18.81
CA GLN A 639 -12.97 -19.46 -18.34
C GLN A 639 -11.56 -19.13 -17.85
N ASN A 640 -11.08 -19.89 -16.88
CA ASN A 640 -9.69 -19.79 -16.41
C ASN A 640 -9.07 -21.18 -16.21
N GLN A 641 -9.20 -22.07 -17.20
CA GLN A 641 -8.54 -23.37 -17.16
C GLN A 641 -7.04 -23.28 -17.45
N ALA A 642 -6.28 -24.28 -17.01
CA ALA A 642 -4.84 -24.32 -17.26
C ALA A 642 -4.49 -24.63 -18.73
N ALA A 643 -5.26 -25.49 -19.40
CA ALA A 643 -5.04 -25.88 -20.79
C ALA A 643 -5.58 -24.80 -21.75
N GLN A 644 -4.68 -24.00 -22.33
CA GLN A 644 -5.02 -22.93 -23.27
C GLN A 644 -4.41 -23.19 -24.67
N PRO A 645 -5.06 -22.72 -25.75
CA PRO A 645 -6.41 -22.13 -25.78
C PRO A 645 -7.49 -23.22 -25.61
N ALA A 646 -8.60 -22.85 -24.98
CA ALA A 646 -9.65 -23.80 -24.60
C ALA A 646 -10.56 -24.21 -25.79
N MET A 647 -10.94 -25.48 -25.85
CA MET A 647 -12.02 -25.98 -26.71
C MET A 647 -12.69 -27.17 -26.02
N GLY A 648 -14.00 -27.10 -25.86
CA GLY A 648 -14.83 -28.17 -25.31
C GLY A 648 -15.30 -29.16 -26.38
N ARG A 649 -16.26 -30.00 -26.00
CA ARG A 649 -16.90 -31.00 -26.87
C ARG A 649 -17.88 -30.34 -27.84
N GLY A 650 -18.01 -30.92 -29.03
CA GLY A 650 -18.98 -30.53 -30.04
C GLY A 650 -20.39 -31.09 -29.79
N GLY A 651 -21.29 -30.91 -30.76
CA GLY A 651 -22.69 -31.31 -30.61
C GLY A 651 -23.42 -30.45 -29.56
N GLN A 652 -24.30 -31.10 -28.81
CA GLN A 652 -25.07 -30.57 -27.67
C GLN A 652 -24.25 -29.93 -26.54
N GLU A 653 -22.92 -29.93 -26.60
CA GLU A 653 -22.04 -29.30 -25.60
C GLU A 653 -21.51 -27.93 -26.08
N LEU A 654 -21.94 -27.48 -27.28
CA LEU A 654 -21.74 -26.15 -27.87
C LEU A 654 -20.28 -25.64 -27.86
N GLY A 655 -19.31 -26.55 -27.83
CA GLY A 655 -17.90 -26.23 -27.78
C GLY A 655 -17.39 -25.73 -26.43
N TYR A 656 -18.23 -25.63 -25.40
CA TYR A 656 -17.82 -25.26 -24.04
C TYR A 656 -17.88 -26.43 -23.05
N GLY A 657 -18.72 -27.44 -23.29
CA GLY A 657 -18.83 -28.59 -22.40
C GLY A 657 -17.50 -29.33 -22.29
N GLY A 658 -17.07 -29.62 -21.07
CA GLY A 658 -15.75 -30.16 -20.76
C GLY A 658 -14.66 -29.11 -20.47
N ILE A 659 -14.88 -27.82 -20.75
CA ILE A 659 -13.97 -26.76 -20.29
C ILE A 659 -14.11 -26.65 -18.76
N SER A 660 -12.99 -26.81 -18.05
CA SER A 660 -12.95 -26.68 -16.59
C SER A 660 -12.88 -25.22 -16.14
N ASN A 661 -13.27 -24.93 -14.89
CA ASN A 661 -13.18 -23.58 -14.32
C ASN A 661 -13.81 -22.51 -15.23
N ALA A 662 -15.07 -22.74 -15.62
CA ALA A 662 -15.79 -21.96 -16.61
C ALA A 662 -17.24 -21.66 -16.23
N LEU A 663 -17.73 -20.55 -16.77
CA LEU A 663 -19.11 -20.10 -16.80
C LEU A 663 -19.47 -19.83 -18.26
N SER A 664 -20.61 -20.34 -18.71
CA SER A 664 -21.09 -20.19 -20.08
C SER A 664 -22.49 -19.60 -20.09
N VAL A 665 -22.74 -18.66 -20.99
CA VAL A 665 -24.09 -18.22 -21.37
C VAL A 665 -24.36 -18.79 -22.74
N GLU A 666 -25.24 -19.78 -22.82
CA GLU A 666 -25.55 -20.49 -24.05
C GLU A 666 -26.79 -19.90 -24.76
N PHE A 667 -26.78 -20.03 -26.08
CA PHE A 667 -27.84 -19.67 -27.01
C PHE A 667 -28.12 -20.92 -27.83
N ASP A 668 -29.01 -21.75 -27.32
CA ASP A 668 -29.26 -23.09 -27.82
C ASP A 668 -30.47 -23.10 -28.76
N THR A 669 -30.31 -23.80 -29.90
CA THR A 669 -31.35 -23.94 -30.93
C THR A 669 -31.83 -25.37 -31.12
N THR A 670 -31.38 -26.31 -30.30
CA THR A 670 -31.61 -27.75 -30.45
C THR A 670 -32.06 -28.39 -29.15
N TYR A 671 -33.27 -28.94 -29.13
CA TYR A 671 -33.74 -29.71 -27.98
C TYR A 671 -32.97 -31.02 -27.81
N ASN A 672 -32.24 -31.15 -26.71
CA ASN A 672 -31.54 -32.38 -26.31
C ASN A 672 -32.21 -33.06 -25.09
N PRO A 673 -33.01 -34.12 -25.27
CA PRO A 673 -33.71 -34.76 -24.14
C PRO A 673 -32.75 -35.32 -23.08
N ASP A 674 -31.58 -35.82 -23.50
CA ASP A 674 -30.54 -36.36 -22.61
C ASP A 674 -29.84 -35.28 -21.77
N ALA A 675 -29.94 -34.00 -22.19
CA ALA A 675 -29.45 -32.86 -21.44
C ALA A 675 -30.52 -32.26 -20.50
N HIS A 676 -31.73 -32.85 -20.47
CA HIS A 676 -32.92 -32.32 -19.78
C HIS A 676 -33.30 -30.92 -20.23
N ASP A 677 -33.18 -30.72 -21.54
CA ASP A 677 -33.22 -29.43 -22.16
C ASP A 677 -34.64 -28.87 -22.35
N VAL A 678 -34.76 -27.58 -22.65
CA VAL A 678 -36.05 -26.97 -22.99
C VAL A 678 -36.38 -27.25 -24.46
N TYR A 679 -37.66 -27.53 -24.76
CA TYR A 679 -38.06 -27.95 -26.10
C TYR A 679 -37.92 -26.86 -27.19
N GLU A 680 -38.03 -25.60 -26.81
CA GLU A 680 -37.88 -24.44 -27.70
C GLU A 680 -36.45 -23.89 -27.61
N ASN A 681 -36.08 -23.03 -28.57
CA ASN A 681 -34.85 -22.24 -28.46
C ASN A 681 -34.80 -21.54 -27.10
N HIS A 682 -33.65 -21.57 -26.44
CA HIS A 682 -33.54 -21.04 -25.10
C HIS A 682 -32.15 -20.47 -24.82
N ILE A 683 -32.09 -19.65 -23.78
CA ILE A 683 -30.85 -19.11 -23.23
C ILE A 683 -30.70 -19.67 -21.82
N SER A 684 -29.49 -20.12 -21.48
CA SER A 684 -29.21 -20.68 -20.16
C SER A 684 -27.80 -20.31 -19.68
N VAL A 685 -27.62 -20.25 -18.36
CA VAL A 685 -26.33 -19.96 -17.73
C VAL A 685 -25.79 -21.20 -17.06
N HIS A 686 -24.69 -21.75 -17.55
CA HIS A 686 -24.12 -23.02 -17.11
C HIS A 686 -22.77 -22.85 -16.41
N THR A 687 -22.61 -23.49 -15.26
CA THR A 687 -21.31 -23.65 -14.60
C THR A 687 -21.30 -24.89 -13.73
N ARG A 688 -20.12 -25.47 -13.52
CA ARG A 688 -19.88 -26.50 -12.49
C ARG A 688 -18.80 -26.06 -11.50
N GLY A 689 -18.57 -24.75 -11.43
CA GLY A 689 -17.54 -24.11 -10.62
C GLY A 689 -16.11 -24.45 -11.06
N ALA A 690 -15.14 -24.09 -10.23
CA ALA A 690 -13.72 -24.30 -10.50
C ALA A 690 -13.29 -25.77 -10.58
N ALA A 691 -13.98 -26.66 -9.85
CA ALA A 691 -13.52 -28.02 -9.58
C ALA A 691 -13.97 -29.06 -10.63
N GLN A 692 -15.00 -28.77 -11.41
CA GLN A 692 -15.60 -29.74 -12.33
C GLN A 692 -15.63 -29.16 -13.77
N PRO A 693 -15.43 -30.00 -14.80
CA PRO A 693 -15.64 -29.59 -16.19
C PRO A 693 -17.08 -29.14 -16.42
N ASN A 694 -17.30 -28.02 -17.11
CA ASN A 694 -18.63 -27.50 -17.41
C ASN A 694 -19.43 -28.46 -18.31
N SER A 695 -20.76 -28.31 -18.37
CA SER A 695 -21.64 -29.15 -19.20
C SER A 695 -22.94 -28.42 -19.55
N ALA A 696 -23.45 -28.67 -20.76
CA ALA A 696 -24.74 -28.18 -21.23
C ALA A 696 -25.97 -28.87 -20.62
N HIS A 697 -25.76 -29.89 -19.79
CA HIS A 697 -26.89 -30.51 -19.10
C HIS A 697 -27.54 -29.53 -18.10
N HIS A 698 -28.86 -29.33 -18.19
CA HIS A 698 -29.66 -28.39 -17.38
C HIS A 698 -29.64 -28.65 -15.87
N ALA A 699 -29.14 -29.81 -15.43
CA ALA A 699 -28.85 -30.07 -14.01
C ALA A 699 -27.76 -29.12 -13.45
N TYR A 700 -26.99 -28.47 -14.34
CA TYR A 700 -25.92 -27.53 -14.00
C TYR A 700 -26.22 -26.10 -14.49
N SER A 701 -27.46 -25.84 -14.90
CA SER A 701 -27.95 -24.49 -15.22
C SER A 701 -28.21 -23.72 -13.93
N LEU A 702 -27.73 -22.47 -13.83
CA LEU A 702 -28.12 -21.52 -12.78
C LEU A 702 -29.51 -20.93 -13.03
N GLY A 703 -29.93 -20.87 -14.29
CA GLY A 703 -31.21 -20.34 -14.74
C GLY A 703 -31.29 -20.42 -16.27
N ALA A 704 -32.50 -20.61 -16.78
CA ALA A 704 -32.78 -20.71 -18.21
C ALA A 704 -34.11 -20.01 -18.57
N THR A 705 -34.23 -19.57 -19.82
CA THR A 705 -35.45 -18.97 -20.37
C THR A 705 -35.68 -19.41 -21.81
N ALA A 706 -36.91 -19.79 -22.14
CA ALA A 706 -37.38 -19.97 -23.52
C ALA A 706 -38.36 -18.88 -23.94
N GLN A 707 -38.54 -17.83 -23.11
CA GLN A 707 -39.39 -16.68 -23.43
C GLN A 707 -38.62 -15.68 -24.31
N ILE A 708 -38.17 -16.16 -25.46
CA ILE A 708 -37.32 -15.42 -26.40
C ILE A 708 -37.85 -15.58 -27.83
N PRO A 709 -37.54 -14.65 -28.74
CA PRO A 709 -37.76 -14.83 -30.17
C PRO A 709 -36.99 -16.03 -30.72
N ASP A 710 -37.36 -16.46 -31.93
CA ASP A 710 -36.58 -17.49 -32.65
C ASP A 710 -35.17 -16.94 -32.94
N LEU A 711 -34.17 -17.47 -32.24
CA LEU A 711 -32.75 -17.10 -32.40
C LEU A 711 -32.21 -17.30 -33.82
N THR A 712 -32.90 -18.08 -34.65
CA THR A 712 -32.52 -18.32 -36.05
C THR A 712 -33.02 -17.26 -37.02
N ASP A 713 -33.86 -16.33 -36.56
CA ASP A 713 -34.40 -15.24 -37.38
C ASP A 713 -33.52 -13.97 -37.26
N GLY A 714 -33.03 -13.47 -38.39
CA GLY A 714 -32.33 -12.19 -38.44
C GLY A 714 -31.00 -12.11 -37.67
N ILE A 715 -30.68 -10.90 -37.21
CA ILE A 715 -29.49 -10.60 -36.41
C ILE A 715 -29.95 -10.36 -34.98
N GLN A 716 -29.34 -11.06 -34.03
CA GLN A 716 -29.64 -10.96 -32.62
C GLN A 716 -28.59 -10.08 -31.94
N THR A 717 -29.04 -9.10 -31.14
CA THR A 717 -28.15 -8.25 -30.32
C THR A 717 -28.23 -8.68 -28.86
N VAL A 718 -27.11 -9.16 -28.32
CA VAL A 718 -27.00 -9.63 -26.95
C VAL A 718 -26.21 -8.64 -26.12
N ARG A 719 -26.67 -8.36 -24.90
CA ARG A 719 -25.88 -7.72 -23.86
C ARG A 719 -25.88 -8.56 -22.59
N ILE A 720 -24.69 -8.91 -22.10
CA ILE A 720 -24.49 -9.64 -20.85
C ILE A 720 -23.79 -8.71 -19.87
N ARG A 721 -24.41 -8.47 -18.72
CA ARG A 721 -23.87 -7.61 -17.67
C ARG A 721 -23.77 -8.38 -16.36
N TYR A 722 -22.58 -8.42 -15.79
CA TYR A 722 -22.34 -8.92 -14.44
C TYR A 722 -22.02 -7.75 -13.51
N VAL A 723 -22.71 -7.68 -12.37
CA VAL A 723 -22.34 -6.79 -11.26
C VAL A 723 -22.08 -7.63 -10.01
N PRO A 724 -20.99 -7.38 -9.26
CA PRO A 724 -20.59 -8.23 -8.14
C PRO A 724 -21.41 -8.00 -6.86
N ALA A 725 -22.35 -7.05 -6.89
CA ALA A 725 -23.28 -6.78 -5.81
C ALA A 725 -24.66 -6.46 -6.39
N ILE A 726 -25.72 -7.00 -5.77
CA ILE A 726 -27.10 -6.59 -6.04
C ILE A 726 -27.33 -5.24 -5.35
N GLU A 727 -27.19 -4.16 -6.11
CA GLU A 727 -27.43 -2.79 -5.63
C GLU A 727 -28.92 -2.42 -5.61
N ASP A 728 -29.70 -3.07 -6.48
CA ASP A 728 -31.14 -2.87 -6.62
C ASP A 728 -31.87 -4.09 -6.05
N ASP A 729 -32.51 -3.90 -4.90
CA ASP A 729 -33.26 -4.92 -4.16
C ASP A 729 -34.53 -5.37 -4.89
N THR A 730 -34.92 -4.71 -5.99
CA THR A 730 -36.04 -5.13 -6.83
C THR A 730 -35.66 -6.22 -7.83
N ILE A 731 -34.37 -6.38 -8.18
CA ILE A 731 -33.90 -7.34 -9.18
C ILE A 731 -34.37 -8.78 -8.89
N PRO A 732 -34.28 -9.31 -7.66
CA PRO A 732 -34.75 -10.67 -7.36
C PRO A 732 -36.26 -10.88 -7.54
N PHE A 733 -37.05 -9.81 -7.68
CA PHE A 733 -38.49 -9.86 -7.84
C PHE A 733 -38.95 -9.60 -9.29
N GLN A 734 -38.01 -9.39 -10.22
CA GLN A 734 -38.32 -9.23 -11.64
C GLN A 734 -38.65 -10.59 -12.29
N PRO A 735 -39.56 -10.65 -13.28
CA PRO A 735 -40.00 -11.91 -13.89
C PRO A 735 -38.86 -12.66 -14.62
N GLU A 736 -37.86 -11.95 -15.11
CA GLU A 736 -36.66 -12.51 -15.74
C GLU A 736 -35.65 -13.10 -14.74
N PHE A 737 -35.81 -12.86 -13.43
CA PHE A 737 -34.91 -13.43 -12.42
C PHE A 737 -35.23 -14.91 -12.22
N GLN A 738 -34.31 -15.77 -12.66
CA GLN A 738 -34.43 -17.22 -12.56
C GLN A 738 -33.29 -17.78 -11.69
N ALA A 739 -33.63 -18.72 -10.82
CA ALA A 739 -32.66 -19.46 -10.03
C ALA A 739 -33.12 -20.92 -9.94
N THR A 740 -32.37 -21.84 -10.53
CA THR A 740 -32.67 -23.28 -10.42
C THR A 740 -32.31 -23.79 -9.02
N ALA A 741 -32.74 -25.02 -8.70
CA ALA A 741 -32.32 -25.69 -7.48
C ALA A 741 -30.79 -25.88 -7.40
N TYR A 742 -30.09 -25.91 -8.53
CA TYR A 742 -28.63 -26.08 -8.59
C TYR A 742 -27.88 -24.93 -7.91
N VAL A 743 -28.43 -23.72 -7.95
CA VAL A 743 -27.87 -22.53 -7.29
C VAL A 743 -27.59 -22.75 -5.81
N SER A 744 -28.40 -23.56 -5.12
CA SER A 744 -28.25 -23.88 -3.68
C SER A 744 -26.88 -24.49 -3.33
N GLN A 745 -26.23 -25.18 -4.29
CA GLN A 745 -24.92 -25.79 -4.08
C GLN A 745 -23.81 -24.76 -3.83
N PHE A 746 -23.99 -23.52 -4.28
CA PHE A 746 -23.01 -22.45 -4.10
C PHE A 746 -23.24 -21.60 -2.84
N PHE A 747 -24.46 -21.60 -2.29
CA PHE A 747 -24.80 -20.89 -1.06
C PHE A 747 -24.31 -21.59 0.20
N ALA A 748 -24.41 -22.92 0.25
CA ALA A 748 -24.12 -23.72 1.46
C ALA A 748 -22.71 -24.31 1.51
N LYS A 749 -21.84 -23.96 0.55
CA LYS A 749 -20.54 -24.63 0.37
C LYS A 749 -19.66 -24.47 1.61
N THR A 750 -19.56 -25.55 2.38
CA THR A 750 -18.82 -25.67 3.64
C THR A 750 -17.88 -26.86 3.54
N ASP A 751 -17.03 -26.86 2.52
CA ASP A 751 -16.08 -27.96 2.35
C ASP A 751 -14.83 -27.66 3.19
N ALA A 752 -14.61 -28.48 4.22
CA ALA A 752 -13.44 -28.42 5.10
C ALA A 752 -12.09 -28.61 4.35
N ASP A 753 -12.13 -28.98 3.07
CA ASP A 753 -10.96 -29.23 2.22
C ASP A 753 -10.65 -28.08 1.24
N SER A 754 -11.56 -27.11 1.05
CA SER A 754 -11.34 -25.98 0.14
C SER A 754 -10.75 -24.78 0.86
N ARG A 755 -9.43 -24.77 1.07
CA ARG A 755 -8.68 -23.64 1.67
C ARG A 755 -8.70 -22.34 0.83
N VAL A 756 -9.58 -22.18 -0.17
CA VAL A 756 -9.41 -21.16 -1.23
C VAL A 756 -10.68 -20.39 -1.64
N HIS A 757 -11.92 -20.82 -1.36
CA HIS A 757 -13.12 -20.06 -1.79
C HIS A 757 -14.21 -19.99 -0.70
N SER A 758 -14.72 -18.78 -0.46
CA SER A 758 -15.89 -18.51 0.38
C SER A 758 -17.19 -18.98 -0.30
N SER A 759 -18.18 -19.39 0.48
CA SER A 759 -19.55 -19.62 -0.04
C SER A 759 -20.14 -18.31 -0.56
N TRP A 760 -21.10 -18.37 -1.50
CA TRP A 760 -21.82 -17.17 -1.95
C TRP A 760 -22.51 -16.44 -0.79
N ALA A 761 -22.99 -17.17 0.22
CA ALA A 761 -23.59 -16.57 1.41
C ALA A 761 -22.59 -15.67 2.15
N SER A 762 -21.36 -16.14 2.36
CA SER A 762 -20.31 -15.38 3.05
C SER A 762 -19.63 -14.30 2.19
N ALA A 763 -19.61 -14.47 0.87
CA ALA A 763 -18.91 -13.57 -0.05
C ALA A 763 -19.75 -12.36 -0.47
N GLY A 764 -21.07 -12.45 -0.35
CA GLY A 764 -22.02 -11.53 -0.97
C GLY A 764 -22.53 -12.07 -2.31
N LEU A 765 -23.62 -11.51 -2.79
CA LEU A 765 -24.30 -11.96 -4.01
C LEU A 765 -24.30 -10.86 -5.07
N GLY A 766 -23.81 -11.21 -6.26
CA GLY A 766 -23.95 -10.42 -7.48
C GLY A 766 -25.05 -10.99 -8.38
N VAL A 767 -25.23 -10.36 -9.54
CA VAL A 767 -26.20 -10.78 -10.55
C VAL A 767 -25.59 -10.70 -11.95
N LEU A 768 -25.87 -11.71 -12.76
CA LEU A 768 -25.60 -11.74 -14.18
C LEU A 768 -26.92 -11.57 -14.93
N THR A 769 -27.06 -10.50 -15.69
CA THR A 769 -28.27 -10.19 -16.48
C THR A 769 -27.96 -10.25 -17.97
N ILE A 770 -28.84 -10.90 -18.72
CA ILE A 770 -28.77 -11.09 -20.16
C ILE A 770 -29.94 -10.33 -20.79
N HIS A 771 -29.62 -9.46 -21.73
CA HIS A 771 -30.59 -8.77 -22.57
C HIS A 771 -30.47 -9.29 -24.00
N LEU A 772 -31.62 -9.48 -24.63
CA LEU A 772 -31.76 -9.82 -26.04
C LEU A 772 -32.57 -8.73 -26.72
N ASP A 773 -32.00 -8.12 -27.77
CA ASP A 773 -32.59 -7.02 -28.53
C ASP A 773 -33.10 -5.86 -27.68
N GLY A 774 -32.38 -5.58 -26.58
CA GLY A 774 -32.68 -4.49 -25.64
C GLY A 774 -33.64 -4.84 -24.50
N LEU A 775 -34.22 -6.05 -24.49
CA LEU A 775 -35.10 -6.51 -23.41
C LEU A 775 -34.35 -7.45 -22.46
N PRO A 776 -34.47 -7.29 -21.13
CA PRO A 776 -33.95 -8.27 -20.18
C PRO A 776 -34.74 -9.57 -20.31
N VAL A 777 -34.04 -10.69 -20.54
CA VAL A 777 -34.67 -12.00 -20.77
C VAL A 777 -34.33 -13.02 -19.68
N LEU A 778 -33.17 -12.87 -19.03
CA LEU A 778 -32.70 -13.75 -17.97
C LEU A 778 -31.78 -13.01 -17.01
N SER A 779 -32.02 -13.14 -15.71
CA SER A 779 -31.08 -12.76 -14.64
C SER A 779 -30.85 -13.94 -13.72
N VAL A 780 -29.60 -14.21 -13.36
CA VAL A 780 -29.24 -15.28 -12.42
C VAL A 780 -28.38 -14.74 -11.27
N PRO A 781 -28.56 -15.26 -10.04
CA PRO A 781 -27.65 -14.97 -8.94
C PRO A 781 -26.26 -15.56 -9.23
N LEU A 782 -25.21 -14.80 -8.96
CA LEU A 782 -23.83 -15.23 -9.21
C LEU A 782 -22.83 -14.48 -8.32
N HIS A 783 -21.88 -15.21 -7.73
CA HIS A 783 -20.65 -14.59 -7.21
C HIS A 783 -19.43 -15.19 -7.91
N LEU A 784 -18.89 -14.49 -8.91
CA LEU A 784 -17.94 -15.04 -9.87
C LEU A 784 -16.63 -15.54 -9.22
N ASP A 785 -16.04 -14.78 -8.28
CA ASP A 785 -14.78 -15.14 -7.59
C ASP A 785 -14.94 -16.29 -6.58
N ALA A 786 -16.19 -16.57 -6.16
CA ALA A 786 -16.53 -17.73 -5.33
C ALA A 786 -16.93 -18.95 -6.17
N THR A 787 -17.20 -18.73 -7.46
CA THR A 787 -17.61 -19.78 -8.41
C THR A 787 -16.39 -20.33 -9.15
N LEU A 788 -15.54 -19.44 -9.64
CA LEU A 788 -14.37 -19.73 -10.46
C LEU A 788 -13.09 -19.40 -9.69
N GLN A 789 -12.03 -20.15 -9.98
CA GLN A 789 -10.69 -19.82 -9.50
C GLN A 789 -10.09 -18.77 -10.43
N LEU A 790 -10.07 -17.50 -10.02
CA LEU A 790 -9.56 -16.38 -10.81
C LEU A 790 -8.12 -16.02 -10.42
N LYS A 791 -7.32 -15.53 -11.38
CA LYS A 791 -5.95 -15.05 -11.10
C LYS A 791 -5.90 -13.53 -11.02
N GLY A 792 -6.04 -12.98 -9.81
CA GLY A 792 -6.13 -11.53 -9.60
C GLY A 792 -7.46 -10.95 -10.13
N GLY A 793 -8.54 -11.73 -10.06
CA GLY A 793 -9.86 -11.35 -10.56
C GLY A 793 -10.08 -11.52 -12.07
N ARG A 794 -9.12 -12.13 -12.79
CA ARG A 794 -9.17 -12.29 -14.24
C ARG A 794 -9.52 -13.70 -14.73
N ALA A 795 -10.11 -13.73 -15.93
CA ALA A 795 -10.38 -14.93 -16.74
C ALA A 795 -10.29 -14.60 -18.25
N PHE A 796 -10.12 -15.63 -19.09
CA PHE A 796 -10.28 -15.49 -20.53
C PHE A 796 -11.75 -15.42 -20.90
N VAL A 797 -12.06 -14.59 -21.90
CA VAL A 797 -13.41 -14.43 -22.44
C VAL A 797 -13.42 -14.70 -23.93
N GLY A 798 -14.51 -15.26 -24.43
CA GLY A 798 -14.61 -15.62 -25.83
C GLY A 798 -15.94 -16.29 -26.18
N PHE A 799 -15.96 -16.89 -27.36
CA PHE A 799 -17.14 -17.57 -27.89
C PHE A 799 -16.80 -19.01 -28.27
N THR A 800 -17.77 -19.90 -28.12
CA THR A 800 -17.72 -21.28 -28.63
C THR A 800 -18.99 -21.58 -29.41
N ALA A 801 -18.91 -22.50 -30.36
CA ALA A 801 -20.09 -23.05 -31.03
C ALA A 801 -19.82 -24.47 -31.50
N ALA A 802 -20.89 -25.22 -31.72
CA ALA A 802 -20.81 -26.55 -32.30
C ALA A 802 -22.00 -26.86 -33.21
N THR A 803 -21.82 -27.86 -34.06
CA THR A 803 -22.89 -28.41 -34.89
C THR A 803 -23.05 -29.90 -34.66
N GLY A 804 -24.29 -30.36 -34.82
CA GLY A 804 -24.71 -31.71 -34.53
C GLY A 804 -24.55 -32.64 -35.73
N ALA A 805 -24.98 -33.89 -35.53
CA ALA A 805 -24.98 -34.91 -36.57
C ALA A 805 -26.08 -34.68 -37.62
N SER A 806 -27.28 -34.33 -37.14
CA SER A 806 -28.51 -34.23 -37.92
C SER A 806 -29.03 -32.80 -38.05
N ALA A 807 -28.53 -31.87 -37.23
CA ALA A 807 -28.84 -30.46 -37.29
C ALA A 807 -27.54 -29.66 -37.28
N TRP A 808 -27.36 -28.74 -38.23
CA TRP A 808 -26.20 -27.87 -38.30
C TRP A 808 -26.55 -26.49 -38.84
N GLN A 809 -25.78 -25.48 -38.47
CA GLN A 809 -25.91 -24.10 -38.95
C GLN A 809 -24.58 -23.35 -38.86
N VAL A 810 -24.51 -22.22 -39.56
CA VAL A 810 -23.44 -21.24 -39.41
C VAL A 810 -23.65 -20.43 -38.15
N HIS A 811 -22.58 -20.21 -37.38
CA HIS A 811 -22.56 -19.33 -36.21
C HIS A 811 -21.59 -18.16 -36.47
N ASP A 812 -22.12 -17.00 -36.84
CA ASP A 812 -21.31 -15.80 -37.13
C ASP A 812 -21.49 -14.74 -36.03
N ILE A 813 -20.39 -14.27 -35.44
CA ILE A 813 -20.36 -13.06 -34.60
C ILE A 813 -20.02 -11.87 -35.51
N LEU A 814 -20.87 -10.85 -35.49
CA LEU A 814 -20.79 -9.68 -36.38
C LEU A 814 -20.08 -8.51 -35.73
N SER A 815 -20.24 -8.35 -34.42
CA SER A 815 -19.54 -7.34 -33.63
C SER A 815 -19.40 -7.81 -32.19
N TRP A 816 -18.39 -7.31 -31.46
CA TRP A 816 -18.17 -7.61 -30.05
C TRP A 816 -17.56 -6.43 -29.31
N GLN A 817 -18.13 -6.10 -28.17
CA GLN A 817 -17.68 -5.11 -27.22
C GLN A 817 -17.61 -5.73 -25.83
N ILE A 818 -16.58 -5.43 -25.04
CA ILE A 818 -16.59 -5.72 -23.60
C ILE A 818 -15.86 -4.64 -22.81
N ASP A 819 -16.43 -4.31 -21.65
CA ASP A 819 -15.93 -3.37 -20.66
C ASP A 819 -15.83 -4.03 -19.28
N SER A 820 -14.70 -3.83 -18.60
CA SER A 820 -14.55 -4.20 -17.19
C SER A 820 -15.12 -3.07 -16.33
N LEU A 821 -16.18 -3.33 -15.56
CA LEU A 821 -16.89 -2.27 -14.82
C LEU A 821 -16.11 -1.76 -13.61
N ARG A 822 -15.24 -2.59 -13.02
CA ARG A 822 -14.39 -2.24 -11.86
C ARG A 822 -15.19 -1.75 -10.65
N VAL A 823 -16.38 -2.33 -10.47
CA VAL A 823 -17.25 -2.09 -9.32
C VAL A 823 -16.73 -2.94 -8.16
N LEU A 824 -16.39 -2.27 -7.06
CA LEU A 824 -16.00 -2.95 -5.83
C LEU A 824 -17.25 -3.46 -5.09
N PRO A 825 -17.30 -4.72 -4.66
CA PRO A 825 -18.37 -5.17 -3.79
C PRO A 825 -18.29 -4.39 -2.46
N PRO A 826 -19.43 -4.03 -1.83
CA PRO A 826 -19.42 -3.42 -0.51
C PRO A 826 -18.74 -4.36 0.50
N PRO A 827 -18.12 -3.82 1.58
CA PRO A 827 -17.54 -4.65 2.63
C PRO A 827 -18.58 -5.65 3.13
N ALA A 828 -18.20 -6.94 3.25
CA ALA A 828 -19.11 -7.96 3.76
C ALA A 828 -19.68 -7.50 5.11
N ALA A 829 -21.01 -7.37 5.19
CA ALA A 829 -21.67 -7.05 6.45
C ALA A 829 -21.27 -8.13 7.49
N PRO A 830 -20.88 -7.76 8.72
CA PRO A 830 -20.61 -8.75 9.74
C PRO A 830 -21.87 -9.58 9.93
N PHE A 831 -21.77 -10.89 9.66
CA PHE A 831 -22.82 -11.84 9.98
C PHE A 831 -23.07 -11.77 11.49
N VAL A 832 -24.12 -11.06 11.89
CA VAL A 832 -24.64 -11.16 13.25
C VAL A 832 -25.41 -12.47 13.28
N SER A 833 -24.80 -13.52 13.84
CA SER A 833 -25.56 -14.71 14.21
C SER A 833 -26.55 -14.28 15.30
N THR A 834 -27.82 -14.10 14.92
CA THR A 834 -28.93 -14.04 15.89
C THR A 834 -29.37 -15.44 16.25
#